data_AF-A0A6A5GF61-F1
#
_entry.id   AF-A0A6A5GF61-F1
#
_cell.length_a   1.000
_cell.length_b   1.000
_cell.length_c   1.000
_cell.angle_alpha   90.00
_cell.angle_beta   90.00
_cell.angle_gamma   90.00
#
_symmetry.space_group_name_H-M   'P 1'
#
loop_
_entity.id
_entity.type
_entity.pdbx_description
1 polymer ?
#
loop_
_entity_poly.entity_id
_entity_poly.type
_entity_poly.pdbx_seq_one_letter_code
_entity_poly.pdbx_strand_id
1 'polypeptide(L)'
;MSVTIFLLTLCVPAILGDIELTDLQKLEEASECDPTCWFREEIITYETIEQWPVNCTEVCGIMGFTDTADVPVFDLQYYFQNLKVLKGKIYIIGTQYASVEFLSTLEEIYCGPLKSLSFAGNPNLETFELGNLKNVSCEFSIYDNKRLDVSEFCEKNEGLALMAIDNNFKNCKGCIAGMFYTNQMSKFINCTSIVFGMKFYSFHIVHENPPMDFTESLTTNEPNFIISIENVHEDFCFTTSEMKLFLENNVMFKSLKAMYCEKQTGETACLFESLKNLEANCKEILGDIRINPGDEIYTDKLKNISFIFGSLMIQNTSLTDLTFLGSLQYVSSLHNSTIPLQLNSNKNLREANLPNLKYTNCAKELTDYEKIAKAYECDSNCWFRENEVNSTTINKWPQNCSDVCGMMTFTQTADIPVFELQNYFRHLIVFKGAISFANTQYASIEFLASLEEVYCDVLNNFEFRLNANLEMLNFENLTKITCSFYAYNNSRLDATEFCDRFGDLNVMFIYDNFKSCKGCIVQNLYSTELYKYQGCTSIINAMYFYAFWTNYDPPVDMSPLNSVQNISGCLNFYDTDLKNFSFFESLENLRSNQYFDYDINIYQCFNLTRFDMPALKTISTTRTNFIMNVFGVHDDFCFTTSEMHLFLENNVLFDNLHGKYCYNETEENVCIFENMSSLESNCTDILGPVLINSGEESYKEKLRNVRNIYGLLIIQGTDLIDLNFLENLEYIAVLNGIYSLRNSEYR
;
A
#
# COMPACT_ATOMS: atom_id res chain seq x y z
N MET A 1 7.59 -14.94 -54.33
CA MET A 1 6.91 -15.90 -53.44
C MET A 1 6.85 -15.21 -52.09
N SER A 2 5.67 -14.68 -51.77
CA SER A 2 5.41 -13.86 -50.59
C SER A 2 4.48 -14.70 -49.72
N VAL A 3 4.92 -15.08 -48.52
CA VAL A 3 4.05 -15.71 -47.53
C VAL A 3 3.65 -14.58 -46.58
N THR A 4 2.45 -14.07 -46.78
CA THR A 4 1.81 -13.06 -45.95
C THR A 4 1.18 -13.78 -44.76
N ILE A 5 1.68 -13.52 -43.54
CA ILE A 5 1.03 -13.95 -42.30
C ILE A 5 -0.18 -13.04 -42.09
N PHE A 6 -1.39 -13.61 -42.14
CA PHE A 6 -2.64 -12.94 -41.78
C PHE A 6 -2.93 -13.29 -40.31
N LEU A 7 -2.78 -12.33 -39.40
CA LEU A 7 -3.40 -12.41 -38.07
C LEU A 7 -4.88 -12.05 -38.22
N LEU A 8 -5.76 -13.05 -38.13
CA LEU A 8 -7.20 -12.87 -37.95
C LEU A 8 -7.50 -12.97 -36.45
N THR A 9 -7.78 -11.85 -35.80
CA THR A 9 -8.38 -11.79 -34.47
C THR A 9 -9.83 -12.28 -34.55
N LEU A 10 -10.05 -13.55 -34.19
CA LEU A 10 -11.37 -14.10 -33.88
C LEU A 10 -11.69 -13.78 -32.41
N CYS A 11 -12.73 -12.99 -32.16
CA CYS A 11 -13.27 -12.74 -30.81
C CYS A 11 -13.97 -14.00 -30.29
N VAL A 12 -13.21 -14.90 -29.68
CA VAL A 12 -13.68 -15.75 -28.57
C VAL A 12 -13.35 -14.97 -27.29
N PRO A 13 -14.23 -14.89 -26.27
CA PRO A 13 -13.86 -14.36 -24.97
C PRO A 13 -12.85 -15.31 -24.31
N ALA A 14 -11.59 -15.25 -24.74
CA ALA A 14 -10.49 -15.71 -23.94
C ALA A 14 -10.37 -14.74 -22.76
N ILE A 15 -10.37 -15.27 -21.53
CA ILE A 15 -9.82 -14.51 -20.40
C ILE A 15 -8.31 -14.50 -20.60
N LEU A 16 -7.84 -13.48 -21.32
CA LEU A 16 -6.66 -12.78 -20.87
C LEU A 16 -7.09 -12.04 -19.60
N GLY A 17 -6.43 -12.32 -18.48
CA GLY A 17 -6.73 -11.68 -17.20
C GLY A 17 -6.55 -10.18 -17.33
N ASP A 18 -7.66 -9.47 -17.55
CA ASP A 18 -7.66 -8.09 -18.04
C ASP A 18 -6.80 -7.87 -19.30
N ILE A 19 -7.14 -6.85 -20.07
CA ILE A 19 -6.06 -6.08 -20.66
C ILE A 19 -5.48 -5.38 -19.45
N GLU A 20 -4.53 -6.02 -18.76
CA GLU A 20 -3.60 -5.31 -17.91
C GLU A 20 -3.26 -4.06 -18.73
N LEU A 21 -3.51 -2.84 -18.21
CA LEU A 21 -2.98 -1.67 -18.87
C LEU A 21 -1.53 -2.04 -19.10
N THR A 22 -1.17 -2.18 -20.37
CA THR A 22 0.18 -2.57 -20.74
C THR A 22 1.10 -1.63 -19.99
N ASP A 23 2.33 -2.05 -19.70
CA ASP A 23 3.27 -1.15 -19.03
C ASP A 23 3.31 0.22 -19.75
N LEU A 24 3.09 0.24 -21.07
CA LEU A 24 2.95 1.44 -21.87
C LEU A 24 1.70 2.27 -21.54
N GLN A 25 0.53 1.66 -21.41
CA GLN A 25 -0.71 2.36 -21.03
C GLN A 25 -0.64 2.92 -19.60
N LYS A 26 -0.10 2.16 -18.64
CA LYS A 26 0.15 2.66 -17.28
C LYS A 26 1.06 3.88 -17.30
N LEU A 27 2.09 3.85 -18.15
CA LEU A 27 3.02 4.94 -18.31
C LEU A 27 2.39 6.18 -18.97
N GLU A 28 1.52 5.99 -19.97
CA GLU A 28 0.78 7.06 -20.65
C GLU A 28 -0.15 7.83 -19.72
N GLU A 29 -0.82 7.13 -18.79
CA GLU A 29 -1.68 7.78 -17.80
C GLU A 29 -0.91 8.58 -16.75
N ALA A 30 0.29 8.12 -16.40
CA ALA A 30 1.08 8.67 -15.31
C ALA A 30 2.10 9.74 -15.74
N SER A 31 2.45 9.82 -17.03
CA SER A 31 3.60 10.59 -17.49
C SER A 31 3.23 11.80 -18.34
N GLU A 32 3.62 12.98 -17.88
CA GLU A 32 3.64 14.19 -18.70
C GLU A 32 4.94 14.24 -19.52
N CYS A 33 4.83 14.00 -20.84
CA CYS A 33 5.93 14.04 -21.81
C CYS A 33 5.53 14.78 -23.09
N ASP A 34 6.51 15.36 -23.77
CA ASP A 34 6.32 15.89 -25.13
C ASP A 34 5.81 14.76 -26.05
N PRO A 35 4.65 14.91 -26.72
CA PRO A 35 4.10 13.89 -27.63
C PRO A 35 5.07 13.41 -28.72
N THR A 36 6.05 14.22 -29.12
CA THR A 36 7.07 13.90 -30.13
C THR A 36 8.26 13.11 -29.58
N CYS A 37 8.40 13.05 -28.25
CA CYS A 37 9.45 12.30 -27.56
C CYS A 37 8.91 11.03 -26.89
N TRP A 38 7.91 10.41 -27.51
CA TRP A 38 7.37 9.11 -27.11
C TRP A 38 7.94 7.99 -27.97
N PHE A 39 8.35 6.91 -27.31
CA PHE A 39 8.56 5.61 -27.93
C PHE A 39 7.43 4.68 -27.49
N ARG A 40 6.58 4.29 -28.45
CA ARG A 40 5.33 3.54 -28.20
C ARG A 40 5.42 2.05 -28.53
N GLU A 41 6.64 1.57 -28.73
CA GLU A 41 6.92 0.15 -28.86
C GLU A 41 7.47 -0.36 -27.53
N GLU A 42 7.21 -1.62 -27.18
CA GLU A 42 7.70 -2.19 -25.92
C GLU A 42 9.04 -2.89 -26.06
N ILE A 43 9.29 -3.50 -27.23
CA ILE A 43 10.48 -4.30 -27.53
C ILE A 43 11.29 -3.61 -28.61
N ILE A 44 12.60 -3.53 -28.42
CA ILE A 44 13.55 -2.92 -29.34
C ILE A 44 14.17 -4.01 -30.23
N THR A 45 13.85 -3.93 -31.51
CA THR A 45 14.40 -4.74 -32.61
C THR A 45 14.76 -3.81 -33.78
N TYR A 46 15.36 -4.31 -34.85
CA TYR A 46 15.56 -3.51 -36.07
C TYR A 46 14.25 -2.95 -36.65
N GLU A 47 13.12 -3.63 -36.44
CA GLU A 47 11.82 -3.19 -36.96
C GLU A 47 11.24 -2.01 -36.17
N THR A 48 11.48 -1.97 -34.85
CA THR A 48 10.89 -0.97 -33.96
C THR A 48 11.82 0.20 -33.67
N ILE A 49 13.14 -0.01 -33.68
CA ILE A 49 14.11 1.02 -33.28
C ILE A 49 14.15 2.23 -34.22
N GLU A 50 13.73 2.08 -35.48
CA GLU A 50 13.61 3.21 -36.42
C GLU A 50 12.60 4.27 -35.94
N GLN A 51 11.65 3.90 -35.05
CA GLN A 51 10.69 4.81 -34.44
C GLN A 51 11.25 5.56 -33.22
N TRP A 52 12.48 5.26 -32.78
CA TRP A 52 13.06 5.89 -31.61
C TRP A 52 13.28 7.40 -31.81
N PRO A 53 12.87 8.27 -30.87
CA PRO A 53 12.99 9.72 -31.01
C PRO A 53 14.42 10.22 -30.78
N VAL A 54 15.32 9.99 -31.75
CA VAL A 54 16.78 10.24 -31.66
C VAL A 54 17.20 11.66 -31.29
N ASN A 55 16.35 12.66 -31.50
CA ASN A 55 16.66 14.07 -31.20
C ASN A 55 16.21 14.50 -29.79
N CYS A 56 15.56 13.62 -29.04
CA CYS A 56 15.05 13.92 -27.70
C CYS A 56 16.08 13.60 -26.62
N THR A 57 16.19 14.49 -25.64
CA THR A 57 17.01 14.26 -24.43
C THR A 57 16.23 13.64 -23.29
N GLU A 58 14.92 13.86 -23.26
CA GLU A 58 13.96 13.19 -22.38
C GLU A 58 13.02 12.37 -23.25
N VAL A 59 12.85 11.08 -22.95
CA VAL A 59 11.98 10.17 -23.69
C VAL A 59 11.03 9.47 -22.72
N CYS A 60 9.76 9.41 -23.10
CA CYS A 60 8.79 8.52 -22.47
C CYS A 60 8.66 7.23 -23.26
N GLY A 61 8.74 6.09 -22.60
CA GLY A 61 8.55 4.80 -23.26
C GLY A 61 9.21 3.64 -22.53
N ILE A 62 9.17 2.47 -23.17
CA ILE A 62 9.72 1.23 -22.62
C ILE A 62 10.89 0.77 -23.47
N MET A 63 12.00 0.43 -22.82
CA MET A 63 13.16 -0.19 -23.45
C MET A 63 13.23 -1.67 -23.09
N GLY A 64 12.51 -2.50 -23.85
CA GLY A 64 12.51 -3.95 -23.71
C GLY A 64 13.50 -4.62 -24.65
N PHE A 65 14.40 -5.43 -24.09
CA PHE A 65 15.30 -6.31 -24.84
C PHE A 65 15.14 -7.74 -24.33
N THR A 66 14.82 -8.66 -25.23
CA THR A 66 14.62 -10.09 -24.92
C THR A 66 15.66 -10.96 -25.65
N ASP A 67 15.51 -12.28 -25.58
CA ASP A 67 16.29 -13.23 -26.37
C ASP A 67 16.19 -13.02 -27.90
N THR A 68 15.19 -12.26 -28.36
CA THR A 68 15.01 -11.85 -29.76
C THR A 68 15.81 -10.61 -30.17
N ALA A 69 16.52 -9.95 -29.24
CA ALA A 69 17.25 -8.72 -29.52
C ALA A 69 18.32 -8.92 -30.63
N ASP A 70 18.17 -8.16 -31.72
CA ASP A 70 18.94 -8.31 -32.95
C ASP A 70 19.76 -7.06 -33.33
N VAL A 71 19.52 -5.93 -32.66
CA VAL A 71 20.23 -4.66 -32.89
C VAL A 71 21.61 -4.67 -32.23
N PRO A 72 22.72 -4.50 -32.97
CA PRO A 72 24.05 -4.42 -32.39
C PRO A 72 24.23 -3.23 -31.45
N VAL A 73 25.06 -3.40 -30.41
CA VAL A 73 25.38 -2.35 -29.41
C VAL A 73 25.78 -1.01 -30.05
N PHE A 74 26.56 -1.04 -31.15
CA PHE A 74 26.98 0.17 -31.86
C PHE A 74 25.81 0.98 -32.44
N ASP A 75 24.79 0.30 -32.97
CA ASP A 75 23.61 0.98 -33.51
C ASP A 75 22.74 1.51 -32.38
N LEU A 76 22.58 0.76 -31.28
CA LEU A 76 21.91 1.23 -30.06
C LEU A 76 22.55 2.50 -29.51
N GLN A 77 23.88 2.58 -29.47
CA GLN A 77 24.61 3.78 -29.07
C GLN A 77 24.26 5.00 -29.94
N TYR A 78 24.09 4.82 -31.26
CA TYR A 78 23.68 5.90 -32.14
C TYR A 78 22.24 6.36 -31.84
N TYR A 79 21.30 5.43 -31.65
CA TYR A 79 19.90 5.78 -31.36
C TYR A 79 19.74 6.47 -30.00
N PHE A 80 20.50 6.05 -28.99
CA PHE A 80 20.39 6.57 -27.62
C PHE A 80 21.38 7.69 -27.30
N GLN A 81 22.21 8.14 -28.25
CA GLN A 81 23.30 9.12 -28.01
C GLN A 81 22.88 10.43 -27.34
N ASN A 82 21.62 10.85 -27.50
CA ASN A 82 21.09 12.08 -26.90
C ASN A 82 20.27 11.84 -25.63
N LEU A 83 19.92 10.59 -25.33
CA LEU A 83 19.04 10.22 -24.22
C LEU A 83 19.73 10.49 -22.87
N LYS A 84 19.13 11.36 -22.06
CA LYS A 84 19.58 11.69 -20.70
C LYS A 84 18.56 11.33 -19.63
N VAL A 85 17.26 11.47 -19.95
CA VAL A 85 16.17 11.18 -19.02
C VAL A 85 15.24 10.17 -19.65
N LEU A 86 14.97 9.08 -18.94
CA LEU A 86 13.91 8.13 -19.30
C LEU A 86 12.76 8.26 -18.30
N LYS A 87 11.56 8.52 -18.80
CA LYS A 87 10.31 8.33 -18.05
C LYS A 87 9.69 7.01 -18.52
N GLY A 88 9.91 5.93 -17.77
CA GLY A 88 9.47 4.59 -18.17
C GLY A 88 10.33 3.47 -17.61
N LYS A 89 10.34 2.34 -18.30
CA LYS A 89 10.91 1.07 -17.83
C LYS A 89 12.00 0.57 -18.76
N ILE A 90 13.02 -0.07 -18.18
CA ILE A 90 14.05 -0.81 -18.92
C ILE A 90 14.01 -2.27 -18.45
N TYR A 91 13.96 -3.21 -19.39
CA TYR A 91 14.20 -4.61 -19.10
C TYR A 91 15.09 -5.26 -20.16
N ILE A 92 16.12 -5.97 -19.72
CA ILE A 92 17.10 -6.69 -20.56
C ILE A 92 17.18 -8.13 -20.07
N ILE A 93 16.51 -9.04 -20.78
CA ILE A 93 16.26 -10.41 -20.33
C ILE A 93 16.72 -11.40 -21.38
N GLY A 94 17.59 -12.35 -21.02
CA GLY A 94 17.99 -13.45 -21.91
C GLY A 94 18.78 -13.04 -23.17
N THR A 95 19.27 -11.81 -23.22
CA THR A 95 19.94 -11.25 -24.40
C THR A 95 21.36 -11.78 -24.57
N GLN A 96 21.92 -11.65 -25.77
CA GLN A 96 23.31 -12.04 -26.06
C GLN A 96 24.33 -10.91 -25.88
N TYR A 97 23.90 -9.74 -25.39
CA TYR A 97 24.79 -8.59 -25.19
C TYR A 97 25.88 -8.86 -24.16
N ALA A 98 27.08 -8.33 -24.43
CA ALA A 98 28.21 -8.40 -23.50
C ALA A 98 28.28 -7.20 -22.54
N SER A 99 27.63 -6.09 -22.90
CA SER A 99 27.57 -4.84 -22.13
C SER A 99 26.26 -4.10 -22.38
N VAL A 100 25.90 -3.22 -21.46
CA VAL A 100 24.76 -2.27 -21.56
C VAL A 100 25.24 -0.83 -21.80
N GLU A 101 26.45 -0.66 -22.33
CA GLU A 101 27.11 0.65 -22.50
C GLU A 101 26.36 1.62 -23.42
N PHE A 102 25.42 1.12 -24.23
CA PHE A 102 24.52 1.93 -25.03
C PHE A 102 23.57 2.80 -24.18
N LEU A 103 23.47 2.53 -22.88
CA LEU A 103 22.73 3.34 -21.91
C LEU A 103 23.63 4.32 -21.13
N SER A 104 24.90 4.48 -21.50
CA SER A 104 25.89 5.28 -20.75
C SER A 104 25.63 6.79 -20.71
N THR A 105 24.69 7.29 -21.50
CA THR A 105 24.31 8.71 -21.52
C THR A 105 23.19 9.04 -20.52
N LEU A 106 22.53 8.02 -19.94
CA LEU A 106 21.45 8.22 -18.98
C LEU A 106 21.96 8.91 -17.69
N GLU A 107 21.21 9.93 -17.28
CA GLU A 107 21.42 10.68 -16.04
C GLU A 107 20.26 10.44 -15.05
N GLU A 108 19.02 10.26 -15.53
CA GLU A 108 17.84 10.11 -14.68
C GLU A 108 16.83 9.09 -15.23
N ILE A 109 16.20 8.32 -14.34
CA ILE A 109 15.14 7.36 -14.68
C ILE A 109 13.94 7.54 -13.74
N TYR A 110 12.77 7.82 -14.32
CA TYR A 110 11.50 7.98 -13.63
C TYR A 110 10.55 6.87 -14.06
N CYS A 111 10.38 5.83 -13.25
CA CYS A 111 9.57 4.66 -13.62
C CYS A 111 8.06 4.85 -13.47
N GLY A 112 7.61 5.91 -12.79
CA GLY A 112 6.19 6.11 -12.48
C GLY A 112 5.55 4.86 -11.84
N PRO A 113 4.47 4.31 -12.39
CA PRO A 113 3.77 3.14 -11.82
C PRO A 113 4.52 1.81 -12.02
N LEU A 114 5.56 1.74 -12.86
CA LEU A 114 6.16 0.49 -13.32
C LEU A 114 7.19 -0.13 -12.37
N LYS A 115 7.52 0.58 -11.27
CA LYS A 115 8.22 0.18 -10.03
C LYS A 115 9.57 -0.58 -10.10
N SER A 116 10.00 -1.19 -11.22
CA SER A 116 11.29 -1.88 -11.31
C SER A 116 11.94 -1.85 -12.70
N LEU A 117 13.28 -1.91 -12.70
CA LEU A 117 14.15 -2.13 -13.86
C LEU A 117 14.76 -3.54 -13.75
N SER A 118 14.81 -4.30 -14.85
CA SER A 118 15.19 -5.73 -14.79
C SER A 118 16.31 -6.10 -15.74
N PHE A 119 17.36 -6.74 -15.21
CA PHE A 119 18.50 -7.26 -15.98
C PHE A 119 18.73 -8.72 -15.60
N ALA A 120 18.16 -9.64 -16.38
CA ALA A 120 17.96 -11.02 -15.94
C ALA A 120 18.46 -12.05 -16.95
N GLY A 121 19.26 -13.00 -16.47
CA GLY A 121 19.59 -14.21 -17.24
C GLY A 121 20.33 -13.94 -18.56
N ASN A 122 21.15 -12.89 -18.65
CA ASN A 122 21.94 -12.58 -19.84
C ASN A 122 23.26 -13.36 -19.81
N PRO A 123 23.45 -14.41 -20.63
CA PRO A 123 24.58 -15.35 -20.49
C PRO A 123 25.96 -14.74 -20.81
N ASN A 124 26.01 -13.69 -21.63
CA ASN A 124 27.25 -13.06 -22.07
C ASN A 124 27.53 -11.72 -21.38
N LEU A 125 26.61 -11.21 -20.56
CA LEU A 125 26.74 -9.90 -19.95
C LEU A 125 27.89 -9.90 -18.95
N GLU A 126 28.94 -9.14 -19.24
CA GLU A 126 30.19 -9.10 -18.47
C GLU A 126 30.35 -7.78 -17.72
N THR A 127 29.91 -6.67 -18.32
CA THR A 127 30.05 -5.31 -17.77
C THR A 127 28.69 -4.63 -17.62
N PHE A 128 28.53 -3.87 -16.53
CA PHE A 128 27.31 -3.15 -16.21
C PHE A 128 27.59 -1.65 -16.03
N GLU A 129 27.44 -0.88 -17.11
CA GLU A 129 27.70 0.56 -17.11
C GLU A 129 26.48 1.33 -17.61
N LEU A 130 25.81 2.03 -16.70
CA LEU A 130 24.68 2.94 -16.99
C LEU A 130 25.11 4.41 -16.90
N GLY A 131 26.38 4.73 -17.17
CA GLY A 131 26.84 6.11 -17.23
C GLY A 131 26.99 6.82 -15.89
N ASN A 132 26.43 8.03 -15.81
CA ASN A 132 26.55 8.93 -14.67
C ASN A 132 25.15 9.23 -14.08
N LEU A 133 24.41 8.16 -13.80
CA LEU A 133 23.08 8.21 -13.17
C LEU A 133 23.14 9.00 -11.86
N LYS A 134 22.19 9.92 -11.71
CA LYS A 134 22.03 10.80 -10.54
C LYS A 134 20.75 10.52 -9.78
N ASN A 135 19.70 10.09 -10.48
CA ASN A 135 18.39 9.88 -9.89
C ASN A 135 17.68 8.69 -10.53
N VAL A 136 17.17 7.77 -9.72
CA VAL A 136 16.36 6.64 -10.19
C VAL A 136 15.20 6.43 -9.22
N SER A 137 13.96 6.49 -9.73
CA SER A 137 12.75 6.43 -8.91
C SER A 137 12.22 5.01 -8.66
N CYS A 138 12.98 3.97 -8.99
CA CYS A 138 12.54 2.57 -9.02
C CYS A 138 13.65 1.60 -8.60
N GLU A 139 13.26 0.37 -8.32
CA GLU A 139 14.17 -0.69 -7.90
C GLU A 139 14.94 -1.30 -9.08
N PHE A 140 16.23 -1.62 -8.90
CA PHE A 140 17.01 -2.43 -9.83
C PHE A 140 16.94 -3.90 -9.46
N SER A 141 16.51 -4.76 -10.39
CA SER A 141 16.59 -6.21 -10.26
C SER A 141 17.66 -6.76 -11.22
N ILE A 142 18.81 -7.20 -10.69
CA ILE A 142 19.93 -7.74 -11.49
C ILE A 142 20.22 -9.16 -11.02
N TYR A 143 19.76 -10.15 -11.78
CA TYR A 143 19.86 -11.55 -11.37
C TYR A 143 20.24 -12.51 -12.49
N ASP A 144 20.89 -13.60 -12.09
CA ASP A 144 21.23 -14.72 -12.97
C ASP A 144 22.16 -14.39 -14.17
N ASN A 145 22.91 -13.29 -14.11
CA ASN A 145 23.90 -12.95 -15.14
C ASN A 145 25.26 -13.58 -14.79
N LYS A 146 25.50 -14.81 -15.28
CA LYS A 146 26.61 -15.68 -14.84
C LYS A 146 28.02 -15.16 -15.12
N ARG A 147 28.16 -14.13 -15.94
CA ARG A 147 29.46 -13.49 -16.25
C ARG A 147 29.57 -12.06 -15.72
N LEU A 148 28.50 -11.52 -15.13
CA LEU A 148 28.44 -10.12 -14.77
C LEU A 148 29.13 -9.85 -13.42
N ASP A 149 30.11 -8.96 -13.44
CA ASP A 149 30.65 -8.32 -12.25
C ASP A 149 29.94 -6.98 -12.03
N VAL A 150 29.00 -6.94 -11.08
CA VAL A 150 28.24 -5.71 -10.76
C VAL A 150 28.85 -4.95 -9.57
N SER A 151 29.94 -5.45 -8.99
CA SER A 151 30.48 -4.90 -7.73
C SER A 151 30.92 -3.43 -7.85
N GLU A 152 31.60 -3.05 -8.93
CA GLU A 152 32.03 -1.68 -9.19
C GLU A 152 30.84 -0.73 -9.41
N PHE A 153 29.78 -1.20 -10.09
CA PHE A 153 28.56 -0.44 -10.26
C PHE A 153 27.92 -0.12 -8.91
N CYS A 154 27.85 -1.09 -7.99
CA CYS A 154 27.31 -0.87 -6.65
C CYS A 154 28.15 0.13 -5.84
N GLU A 155 29.49 0.03 -5.91
CA GLU A 155 30.39 0.94 -5.20
C GLU A 155 30.27 2.38 -5.71
N LYS A 156 30.09 2.58 -7.02
CA LYS A 156 29.96 3.91 -7.62
C LYS A 156 28.58 4.54 -7.39
N ASN A 157 27.53 3.72 -7.23
CA ASN A 157 26.13 4.16 -7.15
C ASN A 157 25.47 3.81 -5.80
N GLU A 158 26.26 3.76 -4.73
CA GLU A 158 25.75 3.51 -3.39
C GLU A 158 24.69 4.55 -3.00
N GLY A 159 23.50 4.08 -2.59
CA GLY A 159 22.38 4.94 -2.20
C GLY A 159 21.55 5.51 -3.35
N LEU A 160 21.87 5.20 -4.62
CA LEU A 160 21.14 5.73 -5.79
C LEU A 160 19.70 5.20 -5.88
N ALA A 161 19.47 3.91 -5.59
CA ALA A 161 18.18 3.25 -5.67
C ALA A 161 18.17 1.97 -4.82
N LEU A 162 16.99 1.41 -4.56
CA LEU A 162 16.87 0.03 -4.06
C LEU A 162 17.39 -0.94 -5.13
N MET A 163 18.17 -1.95 -4.74
CA MET A 163 18.67 -2.95 -5.68
C MET A 163 18.51 -4.37 -5.13
N ALA A 164 17.82 -5.23 -5.87
CA ALA A 164 17.76 -6.67 -5.69
C ALA A 164 18.76 -7.35 -6.63
N ILE A 165 19.87 -7.83 -6.08
CA ILE A 165 21.00 -8.36 -6.84
C ILE A 165 21.31 -9.77 -6.35
N ASP A 166 21.24 -10.78 -7.22
CA ASP A 166 21.53 -12.16 -6.84
C ASP A 166 22.09 -13.00 -7.99
N ASN A 167 22.86 -14.03 -7.66
CA ASN A 167 23.29 -15.08 -8.60
C ASN A 167 24.04 -14.59 -9.88
N ASN A 168 24.78 -13.48 -9.78
CA ASN A 168 25.72 -12.99 -10.81
C ASN A 168 27.16 -13.48 -10.55
N PHE A 169 28.10 -13.22 -11.46
CA PHE A 169 29.52 -13.62 -11.29
C PHE A 169 30.15 -12.97 -10.04
N LYS A 170 29.90 -11.67 -9.85
CA LYS A 170 30.14 -10.99 -8.58
C LYS A 170 29.02 -9.98 -8.31
N ASN A 171 28.43 -10.09 -7.13
CA ASN A 171 27.42 -9.16 -6.62
C ASN A 171 28.08 -7.99 -5.86
N CYS A 172 27.25 -7.06 -5.37
CA CYS A 172 27.71 -5.98 -4.49
C CYS A 172 28.41 -6.51 -3.23
N LYS A 173 29.31 -5.69 -2.69
CA LYS A 173 30.00 -5.99 -1.43
C LYS A 173 29.07 -5.74 -0.24
N GLY A 174 28.94 -6.73 0.65
CA GLY A 174 27.99 -6.71 1.77
C GLY A 174 26.78 -7.60 1.49
N CYS A 175 25.82 -7.63 2.42
CA CYS A 175 24.56 -8.33 2.18
C CYS A 175 23.58 -7.37 1.55
N ILE A 176 23.05 -7.79 0.41
CA ILE A 176 22.05 -7.02 -0.30
C ILE A 176 20.73 -7.17 0.46
N ALA A 177 20.23 -6.03 0.93
CA ALA A 177 18.96 -5.92 1.58
C ALA A 177 17.83 -5.57 0.58
N GLY A 178 16.59 -5.54 1.06
CA GLY A 178 15.37 -5.41 0.29
C GLY A 178 14.18 -5.74 1.19
N MET A 179 13.14 -6.36 0.62
CA MET A 179 12.00 -6.87 1.40
C MET A 179 12.29 -8.26 1.96
N PHE A 180 12.09 -8.46 3.27
CA PHE A 180 12.38 -9.74 3.94
C PHE A 180 11.22 -10.28 4.78
N TYR A 181 11.18 -11.61 4.81
CA TYR A 181 10.36 -12.43 5.71
C TYR A 181 11.24 -13.21 6.69
N THR A 182 10.64 -13.73 7.76
CA THR A 182 11.34 -14.46 8.84
C THR A 182 12.21 -15.61 8.34
N ASN A 183 11.77 -16.35 7.33
CA ASN A 183 12.51 -17.49 6.74
C ASN A 183 13.79 -17.09 5.98
N GLN A 184 13.95 -15.82 5.60
CA GLN A 184 15.11 -15.32 4.87
C GLN A 184 16.22 -14.78 5.78
N MET A 185 15.99 -14.70 7.10
CA MET A 185 16.92 -14.06 8.04
C MET A 185 18.25 -14.81 8.19
N SER A 186 18.26 -16.12 7.88
CA SER A 186 19.48 -16.94 7.89
C SER A 186 20.56 -16.43 6.93
N LYS A 187 20.18 -15.69 5.87
CA LYS A 187 21.12 -15.08 4.92
C LYS A 187 22.00 -13.98 5.57
N PHE A 188 21.60 -13.45 6.72
CA PHE A 188 22.27 -12.33 7.38
C PHE A 188 23.14 -12.72 8.58
N ILE A 189 23.24 -14.00 8.95
CA ILE A 189 23.91 -14.47 10.19
C ILE A 189 25.36 -14.00 10.30
N ASN A 190 26.06 -13.85 9.17
CA ASN A 190 27.46 -13.39 9.14
C ASN A 190 27.61 -12.03 8.43
N CYS A 191 26.52 -11.28 8.36
CA CYS A 191 26.52 -9.99 7.68
C CYS A 191 27.09 -8.89 8.55
N THR A 192 28.11 -8.19 8.06
CA THR A 192 28.70 -7.03 8.76
C THR A 192 28.37 -5.69 8.12
N SER A 193 27.78 -5.70 6.92
CA SER A 193 27.36 -4.50 6.20
C SER A 193 26.17 -4.83 5.31
N ILE A 194 25.15 -3.96 5.34
CA ILE A 194 23.93 -4.09 4.56
C ILE A 194 23.93 -2.99 3.51
N VAL A 195 23.56 -3.34 2.28
CA VAL A 195 23.44 -2.39 1.16
C VAL A 195 21.98 -2.34 0.69
N PHE A 196 21.51 -1.16 0.30
CA PHE A 196 20.17 -0.90 -0.26
C PHE A 196 18.97 -0.97 0.70
N GLY A 197 19.20 -0.92 2.01
CA GLY A 197 18.13 -0.75 3.01
C GLY A 197 17.26 -1.99 3.25
N MET A 198 16.71 -2.14 4.45
CA MET A 198 15.88 -3.29 4.85
C MET A 198 14.43 -2.89 5.07
N LYS A 199 13.50 -3.70 4.56
CA LYS A 199 12.08 -3.63 4.88
C LYS A 199 11.63 -4.94 5.53
N PHE A 200 11.21 -4.86 6.79
CA PHE A 200 10.74 -6.00 7.58
C PHE A 200 9.20 -6.09 7.55
N TYR A 201 8.67 -7.28 7.36
CA TYR A 201 7.23 -7.57 7.42
C TYR A 201 6.93 -8.68 8.44
N SER A 202 5.95 -8.45 9.33
CA SER A 202 5.36 -9.47 10.21
C SER A 202 6.36 -10.35 10.99
N PHE A 203 7.34 -9.74 11.66
CA PHE A 203 8.30 -10.46 12.49
C PHE A 203 7.78 -10.66 13.92
N HIS A 204 7.63 -11.93 14.33
CA HIS A 204 7.52 -12.31 15.74
C HIS A 204 8.88 -12.76 16.25
N ILE A 205 9.42 -12.05 17.24
CA ILE A 205 10.72 -12.36 17.82
C ILE A 205 10.51 -13.26 19.04
N VAL A 206 11.26 -14.36 19.12
CA VAL A 206 11.18 -15.36 20.20
C VAL A 206 11.94 -14.91 21.46
N HIS A 207 12.73 -13.83 21.35
CA HIS A 207 13.61 -13.31 22.39
C HIS A 207 13.55 -11.78 22.44
N GLU A 208 13.86 -11.20 23.60
CA GLU A 208 14.03 -9.75 23.72
C GLU A 208 15.20 -9.28 22.83
N ASN A 209 14.98 -8.18 22.11
CA ASN A 209 16.04 -7.56 21.33
C ASN A 209 17.11 -6.99 22.28
N PRO A 210 18.40 -7.18 21.98
CA PRO A 210 19.43 -6.45 22.71
C PRO A 210 19.23 -4.94 22.53
N PRO A 211 19.55 -4.11 23.53
CA PRO A 211 19.51 -2.66 23.37
C PRO A 211 20.45 -2.27 22.22
N MET A 212 19.98 -1.36 21.35
CA MET A 212 20.83 -0.81 20.31
C MET A 212 21.94 0.03 20.96
N ASP A 213 23.19 -0.29 20.66
CA ASP A 213 24.34 0.48 21.11
C ASP A 213 24.82 1.40 19.98
N PHE A 214 24.44 2.67 20.05
CA PHE A 214 24.87 3.69 19.10
C PHE A 214 26.27 4.20 19.47
N THR A 215 27.31 3.48 19.04
CA THR A 215 28.71 3.90 19.27
C THR A 215 29.32 4.69 18.10
N GLU A 216 28.60 4.88 17.00
CA GLU A 216 29.13 5.43 15.75
C GLU A 216 28.33 6.63 15.21
N SER A 217 29.00 7.45 14.37
CA SER A 217 28.43 8.63 13.72
C SER A 217 27.51 8.25 12.55
N LEU A 218 26.36 8.92 12.44
CA LEU A 218 25.55 8.87 11.23
C LEU A 218 26.24 9.71 10.14
N THR A 219 26.41 9.13 8.94
CA THR A 219 26.83 9.88 7.76
C THR A 219 25.72 9.77 6.73
N THR A 220 25.31 10.89 6.16
CA THR A 220 24.24 10.97 5.16
C THR A 220 24.72 11.77 3.96
N ASN A 221 24.44 11.25 2.75
CA ASN A 221 24.64 11.97 1.50
C ASN A 221 23.42 12.86 1.16
N GLU A 222 22.28 12.66 1.85
CA GLU A 222 21.07 13.46 1.74
C GLU A 222 21.10 14.66 2.70
N PRO A 223 20.49 15.80 2.33
CA PRO A 223 20.48 17.01 3.16
C PRO A 223 19.71 16.83 4.47
N ASN A 224 18.77 15.86 4.54
CA ASN A 224 17.97 15.58 5.74
C ASN A 224 17.80 14.07 5.92
N PHE A 225 18.20 13.53 7.08
CA PHE A 225 17.83 12.17 7.48
C PHE A 225 16.45 12.20 8.14
N ILE A 226 15.46 11.53 7.55
CA ILE A 226 14.06 11.60 8.00
C ILE A 226 13.65 10.30 8.69
N ILE A 227 13.07 10.41 9.89
CA ILE A 227 12.50 9.29 10.64
C ILE A 227 10.98 9.49 10.80
N SER A 228 10.18 8.43 10.66
CA SER A 228 8.78 8.39 11.09
C SER A 228 8.59 7.25 12.08
N ILE A 229 8.02 7.54 13.24
CA ILE A 229 7.71 6.55 14.28
C ILE A 229 6.23 6.69 14.62
N GLU A 230 5.48 5.63 14.31
CA GLU A 230 4.02 5.59 14.37
C GLU A 230 3.58 4.28 15.04
N ASN A 231 2.41 4.31 15.70
CA ASN A 231 1.77 3.13 16.31
C ASN A 231 2.65 2.32 17.28
N VAL A 232 3.50 3.01 18.05
CA VAL A 232 4.35 2.39 19.09
C VAL A 232 3.62 2.19 20.41
N HIS A 233 4.13 1.26 21.23
CA HIS A 233 3.66 1.02 22.60
C HIS A 233 3.75 2.28 23.47
N GLU A 234 2.91 2.41 24.49
CA GLU A 234 2.86 3.60 25.36
C GLU A 234 4.17 3.86 26.11
N ASP A 235 4.90 2.79 26.44
CA ASP A 235 6.21 2.85 27.11
C ASP A 235 7.38 3.10 26.14
N PHE A 236 7.12 3.30 24.84
CA PHE A 236 8.18 3.58 23.87
C PHE A 236 8.88 4.90 24.21
N CYS A 237 10.20 4.81 24.43
CA CYS A 237 10.99 5.94 24.89
C CYS A 237 12.34 6.04 24.17
N PHE A 238 12.90 7.24 24.17
CA PHE A 238 14.27 7.52 23.75
C PHE A 238 15.15 7.80 24.96
N THR A 239 16.32 7.19 24.99
CA THR A 239 17.40 7.58 25.90
C THR A 239 17.97 8.93 25.51
N THR A 240 18.67 9.57 26.45
CA THR A 240 19.34 10.84 26.18
C THR A 240 20.46 10.70 25.13
N SER A 241 21.14 9.56 25.10
CA SER A 241 22.18 9.23 24.12
C SER A 241 21.64 9.10 22.70
N GLU A 242 20.53 8.38 22.51
CA GLU A 242 19.89 8.23 21.19
C GLU A 242 19.45 9.58 20.64
N MET A 243 18.75 10.37 21.46
CA MET A 243 18.27 11.67 21.02
C MET A 243 19.43 12.63 20.74
N LYS A 244 20.51 12.57 21.52
CA LYS A 244 21.72 13.35 21.24
C LYS A 244 22.31 13.04 19.87
N LEU A 245 22.43 11.75 19.52
CA LEU A 245 22.88 11.33 18.19
C LEU A 245 22.01 11.93 17.10
N PHE A 246 20.68 11.85 17.24
CA PHE A 246 19.75 12.39 16.25
C PHE A 246 19.86 13.92 16.11
N LEU A 247 19.98 14.64 17.22
CA LEU A 247 20.12 16.10 17.22
C LEU A 247 21.45 16.56 16.60
N GLU A 248 22.56 15.88 16.92
CA GLU A 248 23.87 16.23 16.39
C GLU A 248 24.01 15.93 14.89
N ASN A 249 23.17 15.03 14.36
CA ASN A 249 23.13 14.67 12.94
C ASN A 249 21.94 15.28 12.18
N ASN A 250 21.26 16.29 12.74
CA ASN A 250 20.14 17.01 12.12
C ASN A 250 19.02 16.08 11.61
N VAL A 251 18.71 15.03 12.37
CA VAL A 251 17.61 14.13 12.04
C VAL A 251 16.26 14.84 12.17
N MET A 252 15.44 14.71 11.14
CA MET A 252 14.10 15.28 11.05
C MET A 252 13.07 14.19 11.36
N PHE A 253 12.15 14.46 12.28
CA PHE A 253 11.05 13.54 12.57
C PHE A 253 9.78 13.97 11.84
N LYS A 254 9.29 13.13 10.93
CA LYS A 254 8.01 13.35 10.22
C LYS A 254 6.82 13.11 11.13
N SER A 255 6.89 12.05 11.94
CA SER A 255 5.94 11.70 13.00
C SER A 255 6.72 11.13 14.17
N LEU A 256 6.39 11.54 15.40
CA LEU A 256 7.07 11.12 16.60
C LEU A 256 6.13 11.17 17.81
N LYS A 257 5.72 10.00 18.30
CA LYS A 257 5.07 9.82 19.60
C LYS A 257 6.02 9.03 20.50
N ALA A 258 6.75 9.72 21.37
CA ALA A 258 7.71 9.10 22.28
C ALA A 258 7.88 9.93 23.57
N MET A 259 8.46 9.31 24.58
CA MET A 259 8.92 9.99 25.79
C MET A 259 10.43 9.80 25.98
N TYR A 260 11.03 10.48 26.95
CA TYR A 260 12.39 10.13 27.38
C TYR A 260 12.35 8.95 28.35
N CYS A 261 13.28 8.01 28.20
CA CYS A 261 13.38 6.87 29.10
C CYS A 261 13.74 7.32 30.53
N GLU A 262 13.37 6.51 31.52
CA GLU A 262 13.88 6.70 32.88
C GLU A 262 15.40 6.63 32.91
N LYS A 263 16.03 7.44 33.77
CA LYS A 263 17.47 7.60 33.80
C LYS A 263 18.16 6.25 33.99
N GLN A 264 18.88 5.78 32.97
CA GLN A 264 19.58 4.50 32.97
C GLN A 264 20.96 4.61 33.63
N THR A 265 21.51 3.47 34.08
CA THR A 265 22.86 3.43 34.66
C THR A 265 23.91 3.74 33.58
N GLY A 266 24.61 4.87 33.72
CA GLY A 266 25.62 5.32 32.76
C GLY A 266 25.25 6.59 31.97
N GLU A 267 24.02 7.09 32.09
CA GLU A 267 23.62 8.36 31.45
C GLU A 267 24.29 9.59 32.10
N THR A 268 24.81 10.47 31.24
CA THR A 268 25.51 11.71 31.62
C THR A 268 24.57 12.85 32.00
N ALA A 269 23.30 12.79 31.60
CA ALA A 269 22.31 13.83 31.89
C ALA A 269 21.91 13.88 33.37
N CYS A 270 21.82 15.07 33.94
CA CYS A 270 21.30 15.26 35.29
C CYS A 270 19.78 15.30 35.25
N LEU A 271 19.13 14.58 36.16
CA LEU A 271 17.69 14.69 36.34
C LEU A 271 17.36 16.07 36.91
N PHE A 272 16.43 16.77 36.28
CA PHE A 272 16.03 18.09 36.74
C PHE A 272 14.86 18.01 37.73
N GLU A 273 15.13 18.43 38.97
CA GLU A 273 14.09 18.67 39.97
C GLU A 273 13.78 20.16 40.12
N SER A 274 14.84 20.97 40.28
CA SER A 274 14.77 22.43 40.40
C SER A 274 16.14 23.05 40.16
N LEU A 275 16.18 24.34 39.82
CA LEU A 275 17.44 25.07 39.66
C LEU A 275 18.26 25.10 40.96
N LYS A 276 17.60 25.19 42.12
CA LYS A 276 18.27 25.17 43.42
C LYS A 276 19.03 23.86 43.68
N ASN A 277 18.51 22.73 43.22
CA ASN A 277 19.12 21.41 43.43
C ASN A 277 20.04 20.97 42.30
N LEU A 278 20.01 21.65 41.14
CA LEU A 278 20.85 21.30 39.99
C LEU A 278 22.35 21.35 40.33
N GLU A 279 23.08 20.30 40.01
CA GLU A 279 24.52 20.18 40.26
C GLU A 279 25.34 21.14 39.39
N ALA A 280 26.42 21.71 39.94
CA ALA A 280 27.20 22.76 39.26
C ALA A 280 28.05 22.25 38.07
N ASN A 281 28.33 20.94 38.01
CA ASN A 281 29.09 20.27 36.96
C ASN A 281 28.20 19.65 35.87
N CYS A 282 26.88 19.88 35.95
CA CYS A 282 25.96 19.36 34.96
C CYS A 282 26.22 19.97 33.57
N LYS A 283 26.12 19.16 32.52
CA LYS A 283 26.26 19.60 31.11
C LYS A 283 25.04 19.29 30.25
N GLU A 284 24.22 18.36 30.68
CA GLU A 284 23.08 17.81 29.96
C GLU A 284 21.97 17.62 30.99
N ILE A 285 20.75 18.03 30.66
CA ILE A 285 19.60 17.95 31.56
C ILE A 285 18.54 17.04 30.98
N LEU A 286 18.01 16.14 31.80
CA LEU A 286 16.79 15.40 31.53
C LEU A 286 15.64 15.99 32.38
N GLY A 287 14.66 16.59 31.70
CA GLY A 287 13.47 17.19 32.33
C GLY A 287 13.15 18.61 31.86
N ASP A 288 11.96 19.07 32.22
CA ASP A 288 11.45 20.39 31.85
C ASP A 288 11.90 21.47 32.83
N ILE A 289 12.54 22.51 32.31
CA ILE A 289 13.04 23.65 33.07
C ILE A 289 12.03 24.80 32.98
N ARG A 290 11.58 25.27 34.15
CA ARG A 290 10.78 26.50 34.28
C ARG A 290 11.52 27.51 35.14
N ILE A 291 11.76 28.71 34.60
CA ILE A 291 12.35 29.84 35.31
C ILE A 291 11.24 30.85 35.60
N ASN A 292 10.85 30.95 36.86
CA ASN A 292 9.80 31.84 37.36
C ASN A 292 10.39 33.00 38.18
N PRO A 293 9.57 33.98 38.61
CA PRO A 293 10.04 35.01 39.53
C PRO A 293 10.60 34.41 40.82
N GLY A 294 11.83 34.79 41.18
CA GLY A 294 12.59 34.26 42.31
C GLY A 294 13.64 33.21 41.93
N ASP A 295 13.54 32.59 40.74
CA ASP A 295 14.49 31.59 40.26
C ASP A 295 15.73 32.23 39.60
N GLU A 296 15.69 33.53 39.30
CA GLU A 296 16.76 34.24 38.58
C GLU A 296 18.11 34.14 39.28
N ILE A 297 18.12 33.99 40.61
CA ILE A 297 19.35 33.85 41.41
C ILE A 297 20.11 32.54 41.14
N TYR A 298 19.49 31.57 40.49
CA TYR A 298 20.07 30.24 40.23
C TYR A 298 20.45 30.04 38.76
N THR A 299 20.25 31.02 37.88
CA THR A 299 20.47 30.88 36.42
C THR A 299 21.91 30.56 36.05
N ASP A 300 22.88 30.97 36.88
CA ASP A 300 24.30 30.64 36.69
C ASP A 300 24.58 29.13 36.62
N LYS A 301 23.71 28.30 37.20
CA LYS A 301 23.83 26.84 37.10
C LYS A 301 23.55 26.29 35.70
N LEU A 302 22.90 27.07 34.84
CA LEU A 302 22.64 26.70 33.45
C LEU A 302 23.79 27.07 32.50
N LYS A 303 24.83 27.75 33.00
CA LYS A 303 25.93 28.29 32.20
C LYS A 303 26.71 27.27 31.37
N ASN A 304 26.82 26.04 31.88
CA ASN A 304 27.56 24.95 31.23
C ASN A 304 26.64 23.93 30.55
N ILE A 305 25.32 24.17 30.53
CA ILE A 305 24.35 23.26 29.93
C ILE A 305 24.40 23.42 28.42
N SER A 306 24.57 22.30 27.73
CA SER A 306 24.64 22.18 26.27
C SER A 306 23.42 21.47 25.68
N PHE A 307 22.82 20.55 26.43
CA PHE A 307 21.60 19.83 26.04
C PHE A 307 20.52 19.93 27.11
N ILE A 308 19.29 20.19 26.67
CA ILE A 308 18.09 20.04 27.48
C ILE A 308 17.19 19.01 26.76
N PHE A 309 17.07 17.83 27.33
CA PHE A 309 16.13 16.77 26.95
C PHE A 309 14.81 17.01 27.69
N GLY A 310 14.00 17.91 27.13
CA GLY A 310 12.81 18.50 27.73
C GLY A 310 12.56 19.87 27.13
N SER A 311 11.86 20.72 27.88
CA SER A 311 11.57 22.10 27.52
C SER A 311 12.24 23.12 28.43
N LEU A 312 12.41 24.34 27.93
CA LEU A 312 12.87 25.50 28.67
C LEU A 312 11.85 26.63 28.56
N MET A 313 11.18 26.93 29.67
CA MET A 313 10.24 28.05 29.78
C MET A 313 10.79 29.11 30.72
N ILE A 314 10.88 30.35 30.25
CA ILE A 314 11.25 31.50 31.07
C ILE A 314 10.05 32.43 31.10
N GLN A 315 9.48 32.67 32.27
CA GLN A 315 8.25 33.44 32.36
C GLN A 315 8.19 34.43 33.53
N ASN A 316 7.63 35.61 33.24
CA ASN A 316 7.40 36.69 34.20
C ASN A 316 8.66 37.16 34.97
N THR A 317 9.86 36.84 34.50
CA THR A 317 11.11 37.13 35.20
C THR A 317 11.53 38.59 35.08
N SER A 318 12.45 38.99 35.96
CA SER A 318 13.10 40.30 35.94
C SER A 318 14.38 40.34 35.08
N LEU A 319 14.73 39.23 34.41
CA LEU A 319 15.93 39.09 33.57
C LEU A 319 15.98 40.14 32.46
N THR A 320 17.18 40.68 32.20
CA THR A 320 17.43 41.65 31.12
C THR A 320 18.02 41.03 29.87
N ASP A 321 18.69 39.88 30.02
CA ASP A 321 19.30 39.09 28.95
C ASP A 321 19.30 37.59 29.28
N LEU A 322 19.67 36.76 28.30
CA LEU A 322 19.78 35.30 28.41
C LEU A 322 21.23 34.79 28.30
N THR A 323 22.23 35.63 28.58
CA THR A 323 23.66 35.28 28.34
C THR A 323 24.14 34.09 29.16
N PHE A 324 23.47 33.79 30.27
CA PHE A 324 23.71 32.58 31.07
C PHE A 324 23.37 31.28 30.33
N LEU A 325 22.65 31.32 29.20
CA LEU A 325 22.42 30.17 28.32
C LEU A 325 23.44 30.10 27.17
N GLY A 326 24.55 30.83 27.26
CA GLY A 326 25.52 30.93 26.17
C GLY A 326 26.09 29.60 25.67
N SER A 327 26.10 28.54 26.48
CA SER A 327 26.59 27.20 26.08
C SER A 327 25.50 26.29 25.50
N LEU A 328 24.22 26.70 25.56
CA LEU A 328 23.09 25.87 25.16
C LEU A 328 23.11 25.65 23.65
N GLN A 329 23.13 24.38 23.24
CA GLN A 329 23.18 23.99 21.83
C GLN A 329 21.87 23.39 21.34
N TYR A 330 21.21 22.58 22.18
CA TYR A 330 20.00 21.85 21.80
C TYR A 330 18.95 21.87 22.90
N VAL A 331 17.70 22.06 22.49
CA VAL A 331 16.51 21.86 23.34
C VAL A 331 15.53 20.98 22.58
N SER A 332 15.20 19.83 23.13
CA SER A 332 14.37 18.83 22.44
C SER A 332 13.25 18.39 23.36
N SER A 333 12.01 18.65 22.94
CA SER A 333 10.83 18.15 23.64
C SER A 333 10.12 17.13 22.76
N LEU A 334 9.90 15.93 23.32
CA LEU A 334 9.21 14.83 22.65
C LEU A 334 7.70 14.85 22.90
N HIS A 335 7.24 15.71 23.81
CA HIS A 335 5.83 15.82 24.15
C HIS A 335 5.09 16.75 23.17
N ASN A 336 3.98 16.26 22.61
CA ASN A 336 3.21 16.88 21.53
C ASN A 336 2.74 18.32 21.78
N SER A 337 2.54 18.70 23.05
CA SER A 337 2.03 20.01 23.47
C SER A 337 3.11 20.96 24.02
N THR A 338 4.38 20.52 24.05
CA THR A 338 5.43 21.25 24.75
C THR A 338 6.38 21.90 23.75
N ILE A 339 6.28 23.23 23.59
CA ILE A 339 7.24 23.99 22.80
C ILE A 339 8.60 23.92 23.51
N PRO A 340 9.69 23.49 22.83
CA PRO A 340 10.99 23.27 23.44
C PRO A 340 11.56 24.53 24.12
N LEU A 341 11.35 25.71 23.57
CA LEU A 341 11.82 26.97 24.16
C LEU A 341 10.70 28.02 24.16
N GLN A 342 10.34 28.53 25.34
CA GLN A 342 9.29 29.54 25.51
C GLN A 342 9.76 30.72 26.36
N LEU A 343 9.49 31.94 25.88
CA LEU A 343 9.75 33.19 26.61
C LEU A 343 8.44 33.96 26.79
N ASN A 344 7.87 33.91 27.99
CA ASN A 344 6.52 34.43 28.24
C ASN A 344 6.56 35.63 29.21
N SER A 345 6.07 36.80 28.77
CA SER A 345 5.83 37.95 29.66
C SER A 345 7.04 38.47 30.47
N ASN A 346 8.27 38.28 29.98
CA ASN A 346 9.50 38.80 30.60
C ASN A 346 9.71 40.29 30.24
N LYS A 347 9.06 41.20 30.98
CA LYS A 347 8.94 42.62 30.61
C LYS A 347 10.26 43.39 30.54
N ASN A 348 11.30 42.92 31.24
CA ASN A 348 12.61 43.58 31.30
C ASN A 348 13.61 43.02 30.28
N LEU A 349 13.27 41.90 29.61
CA LEU A 349 14.17 41.22 28.70
C LEU A 349 14.36 42.06 27.43
N ARG A 350 15.61 42.48 27.19
CA ARG A 350 15.96 43.33 26.04
C ARG A 350 16.61 42.54 24.92
N GLU A 351 17.38 41.51 25.28
CA GLU A 351 18.16 40.69 24.35
C GLU A 351 18.03 39.20 24.69
N ALA A 352 17.56 38.40 23.74
CA ALA A 352 17.45 36.94 23.86
C ALA A 352 18.52 36.24 23.01
N ASN A 353 19.79 36.59 23.23
CA ASN A 353 20.91 36.04 22.46
C ASN A 353 21.27 34.62 22.93
N LEU A 354 21.17 33.64 22.02
CA LEU A 354 21.53 32.23 22.23
C LEU A 354 22.56 31.82 21.17
N PRO A 355 23.83 32.23 21.32
CA PRO A 355 24.82 32.21 20.23
C PRO A 355 25.21 30.82 19.75
N ASN A 356 25.02 29.79 20.59
CA ASN A 356 25.38 28.42 20.29
C ASN A 356 24.18 27.51 20.02
N LEU A 357 22.95 28.03 20.10
CA LEU A 357 21.74 27.24 19.86
C LEU A 357 21.69 26.86 18.38
N LYS A 358 21.79 25.56 18.11
CA LYS A 358 21.80 25.01 16.75
C LYS A 358 20.40 24.59 16.31
N TYR A 359 19.75 23.76 17.13
CA TYR A 359 18.50 23.12 16.75
C TYR A 359 17.54 23.01 17.93
N THR A 360 16.27 23.28 17.68
CA THR A 360 15.16 23.00 18.61
C THR A 360 14.21 22.02 17.93
N ASN A 361 14.10 20.82 18.46
CA ASN A 361 13.23 19.80 17.87
C ASN A 361 11.84 19.83 18.51
N CYS A 362 10.81 19.97 17.69
CA CYS A 362 9.41 19.93 18.12
C CYS A 362 8.70 18.79 17.39
N ALA A 363 8.15 17.81 18.11
CA ALA A 363 7.13 16.93 17.55
C ALA A 363 5.80 17.72 17.46
N LYS A 364 5.59 18.54 16.43
CA LYS A 364 4.30 19.23 16.24
C LYS A 364 3.32 18.30 15.54
N GLU A 365 2.38 17.75 16.29
CA GLU A 365 1.17 17.15 15.72
C GLU A 365 0.30 18.26 15.10
N LEU A 366 -0.12 18.08 13.85
CA LEU A 366 -1.04 19.01 13.19
C LEU A 366 -2.40 18.96 13.88
N THR A 367 -3.02 20.13 14.08
CA THR A 367 -4.43 20.19 14.47
C THR A 367 -5.32 19.61 13.37
N ASP A 368 -6.53 19.16 13.71
CA ASP A 368 -7.44 18.59 12.70
C ASP A 368 -7.78 19.59 11.57
N TYR A 369 -7.86 20.89 11.88
CA TYR A 369 -7.99 21.93 10.85
C TYR A 369 -6.77 22.00 9.92
N GLU A 370 -5.55 21.90 10.47
CA GLU A 370 -4.33 21.88 9.67
C GLU A 370 -4.23 20.60 8.82
N LYS A 371 -4.71 19.45 9.33
CA LYS A 371 -4.81 18.20 8.57
C LYS A 371 -5.77 18.37 7.38
N ILE A 372 -7.00 18.84 7.63
CA ILE A 372 -8.01 19.10 6.58
C ILE A 372 -7.47 20.10 5.55
N ALA A 373 -6.91 21.23 6.00
CA ALA A 373 -6.43 22.29 5.10
C ALA A 373 -5.24 21.87 4.24
N LYS A 374 -4.44 20.91 4.71
CA LYS A 374 -3.32 20.35 3.96
C LYS A 374 -3.77 19.31 2.93
N ALA A 375 -4.79 18.54 3.28
CA ALA A 375 -5.25 17.43 2.45
C ALA A 375 -6.23 17.86 1.36
N TYR A 376 -7.03 18.90 1.61
CA TYR A 376 -8.07 19.34 0.69
C TYR A 376 -7.87 20.79 0.24
N GLU A 377 -8.14 21.03 -1.04
CA GLU A 377 -8.29 22.38 -1.57
C GLU A 377 -9.63 22.98 -1.09
N CYS A 378 -9.53 23.90 -0.13
CA CYS A 378 -10.67 24.55 0.49
C CYS A 378 -10.60 26.07 0.25
N ASP A 379 -11.67 26.66 -0.29
CA ASP A 379 -11.79 28.13 -0.32
C ASP A 379 -11.78 28.65 1.11
N SER A 380 -10.86 29.58 1.40
CA SER A 380 -10.75 30.29 2.68
C SER A 380 -12.07 30.86 3.23
N ASN A 381 -13.02 31.23 2.36
CA ASN A 381 -14.33 31.76 2.75
C ASN A 381 -15.38 30.67 3.04
N CYS A 382 -15.14 29.42 2.59
CA CYS A 382 -16.02 28.28 2.76
C CYS A 382 -15.51 27.34 3.85
N TRP A 383 -15.21 27.93 5.02
CA TRP A 383 -14.75 27.22 6.20
C TRP A 383 -15.70 27.38 7.38
N PHE A 384 -15.91 26.29 8.10
CA PHE A 384 -16.46 26.31 9.45
C PHE A 384 -15.38 25.90 10.47
N ARG A 385 -14.89 26.87 11.25
CA ARG A 385 -13.73 26.72 12.17
C ARG A 385 -14.13 26.67 13.64
N GLU A 386 -15.32 26.18 13.92
CA GLU A 386 -15.81 26.03 15.28
C GLU A 386 -15.84 24.55 15.66
N ASN A 387 -15.58 24.28 16.94
CA ASN A 387 -15.45 22.90 17.41
C ASN A 387 -16.80 22.17 17.51
N GLU A 388 -17.90 22.91 17.67
CA GLU A 388 -19.25 22.39 17.80
C GLU A 388 -20.25 23.26 17.04
N VAL A 389 -21.36 22.65 16.61
CA VAL A 389 -22.51 23.34 16.01
C VAL A 389 -23.60 23.52 17.07
N ASN A 390 -23.83 24.76 17.48
CA ASN A 390 -24.91 25.18 18.38
C ASN A 390 -25.30 26.65 18.12
N SER A 391 -26.30 27.17 18.84
CA SER A 391 -26.85 28.51 18.64
C SER A 391 -25.82 29.64 18.74
N THR A 392 -24.67 29.41 19.39
CA THR A 392 -23.60 30.40 19.53
C THR A 392 -22.59 30.38 18.39
N THR A 393 -22.48 29.28 17.65
CA THR A 393 -21.47 29.07 16.60
C THR A 393 -22.05 29.02 15.19
N ILE A 394 -23.33 28.62 15.03
CA ILE A 394 -23.96 28.43 13.72
C ILE A 394 -24.01 29.69 12.86
N ASN A 395 -24.03 30.88 13.47
CA ASN A 395 -23.99 32.15 12.75
C ASN A 395 -22.68 32.36 11.97
N LYS A 396 -21.63 31.59 12.26
CA LYS A 396 -20.36 31.57 11.52
C LYS A 396 -20.35 30.58 10.35
N TRP A 397 -21.42 29.82 10.14
CA TRP A 397 -21.54 28.88 9.03
C TRP A 397 -21.53 29.61 7.67
N PRO A 398 -20.74 29.13 6.68
CA PRO A 398 -20.66 29.76 5.36
C PRO A 398 -21.88 29.40 4.47
N GLN A 399 -23.04 30.02 4.73
CA GLN A 399 -24.34 29.70 4.10
C GLN A 399 -24.40 29.81 2.56
N ASN A 400 -23.47 30.52 1.93
CA ASN A 400 -23.44 30.70 0.47
C ASN A 400 -22.54 29.69 -0.24
N CYS A 401 -21.92 28.77 0.49
CA CYS A 401 -21.02 27.77 -0.05
C CYS A 401 -21.74 26.44 -0.23
N SER A 402 -21.47 25.77 -1.36
CA SER A 402 -21.92 24.41 -1.63
C SER A 402 -20.87 23.34 -1.31
N ASP A 403 -19.60 23.73 -1.29
CA ASP A 403 -18.46 22.94 -0.84
C ASP A 403 -17.91 23.61 0.43
N VAL A 404 -17.92 22.90 1.56
CA VAL A 404 -17.53 23.45 2.86
C VAL A 404 -16.52 22.54 3.54
N CYS A 405 -15.44 23.14 4.04
CA CYS A 405 -14.46 22.47 4.88
C CYS A 405 -14.65 22.78 6.35
N GLY A 406 -14.44 21.79 7.23
CA GLY A 406 -14.47 22.02 8.67
C GLY A 406 -14.87 20.81 9.48
N MET A 407 -15.40 21.07 10.67
CA MET A 407 -15.91 20.04 11.57
C MET A 407 -17.37 20.32 11.92
N MET A 408 -18.24 19.34 11.65
CA MET A 408 -19.64 19.35 12.06
C MET A 408 -19.82 18.42 13.26
N THR A 409 -19.53 18.94 14.45
CA THR A 409 -19.70 18.19 15.70
C THR A 409 -20.97 18.67 16.41
N PHE A 410 -21.95 17.78 16.54
CA PHE A 410 -23.16 18.00 17.32
C PHE A 410 -23.09 17.19 18.60
N THR A 411 -23.20 17.87 19.73
CA THR A 411 -23.19 17.22 21.05
C THR A 411 -24.48 17.51 21.82
N GLN A 412 -24.49 17.26 23.13
CA GLN A 412 -25.56 17.70 24.02
C GLN A 412 -25.78 19.23 24.05
N THR A 413 -24.83 20.02 23.53
CA THR A 413 -24.94 21.48 23.42
C THR A 413 -25.74 21.94 22.19
N ALA A 414 -26.02 21.04 21.25
CA ALA A 414 -26.77 21.35 20.04
C ALA A 414 -28.24 21.66 20.38
N ASP A 415 -28.60 22.94 20.29
CA ASP A 415 -29.87 23.51 20.73
C ASP A 415 -30.69 24.15 19.59
N ILE A 416 -30.19 24.05 18.35
CA ILE A 416 -30.82 24.63 17.17
C ILE A 416 -31.90 23.66 16.63
N PRO A 417 -33.13 24.11 16.39
CA PRO A 417 -34.17 23.27 15.77
C PRO A 417 -33.81 22.81 14.34
N VAL A 418 -34.27 21.62 13.96
CA VAL A 418 -34.04 21.02 12.63
C VAL A 418 -34.39 21.96 11.47
N PHE A 419 -35.53 22.66 11.54
CA PHE A 419 -35.96 23.57 10.47
C PHE A 419 -35.02 24.78 10.28
N GLU A 420 -34.34 25.20 11.34
CA GLU A 420 -33.38 26.30 11.26
C GLU A 420 -32.06 25.80 10.65
N LEU A 421 -31.59 24.61 11.05
CA LEU A 421 -30.44 23.95 10.43
C LEU A 421 -30.64 23.69 8.93
N GLN A 422 -31.85 23.30 8.51
CA GLN A 422 -32.19 23.16 7.08
C GLN A 422 -31.90 24.43 6.29
N ASN A 423 -32.16 25.62 6.85
CA ASN A 423 -31.88 26.87 6.16
C ASN A 423 -30.38 27.20 6.10
N TYR A 424 -29.62 26.87 7.16
CA TYR A 424 -28.16 27.04 7.16
C TYR A 424 -27.46 26.10 6.17
N PHE A 425 -27.92 24.85 6.05
CA PHE A 425 -27.29 23.81 5.24
C PHE A 425 -27.92 23.62 3.86
N ARG A 426 -28.93 24.40 3.47
CA ARG A 426 -29.67 24.23 2.20
C ARG A 426 -28.84 24.20 0.93
N HIS A 427 -27.65 24.78 0.94
CA HIS A 427 -26.75 24.80 -0.22
C HIS A 427 -25.61 23.78 -0.10
N LEU A 428 -25.46 23.12 1.05
CA LEU A 428 -24.38 22.17 1.29
C LEU A 428 -24.59 20.93 0.43
N ILE A 429 -23.66 20.70 -0.49
CA ILE A 429 -23.60 19.56 -1.41
C ILE A 429 -22.38 18.69 -1.10
N VAL A 430 -21.22 19.32 -0.87
CA VAL A 430 -19.96 18.64 -0.56
C VAL A 430 -19.46 19.10 0.80
N PHE A 431 -19.10 18.14 1.66
CA PHE A 431 -18.46 18.43 2.93
C PHE A 431 -17.10 17.73 3.04
N LYS A 432 -16.08 18.49 3.45
CA LYS A 432 -14.69 18.00 3.59
C LYS A 432 -14.21 18.19 5.04
N GLY A 433 -14.09 17.09 5.78
CA GLY A 433 -13.66 17.10 7.18
C GLY A 433 -14.36 16.04 8.02
N ALA A 434 -14.80 16.40 9.23
CA ALA A 434 -15.42 15.47 10.18
C ALA A 434 -16.89 15.78 10.44
N ILE A 435 -17.74 14.74 10.49
CA ILE A 435 -19.15 14.84 10.89
C ILE A 435 -19.37 13.90 12.08
N SER A 436 -19.73 14.43 13.25
CA SER A 436 -19.97 13.62 14.45
C SER A 436 -21.22 14.08 15.19
N PHE A 437 -22.07 13.13 15.56
CA PHE A 437 -23.27 13.34 16.36
C PHE A 437 -23.21 12.47 17.61
N ALA A 438 -23.04 13.09 18.78
CA ALA A 438 -22.90 12.39 20.04
C ALA A 438 -23.82 12.95 21.14
N ASN A 439 -24.72 12.13 21.68
CA ASN A 439 -25.64 12.54 22.76
C ASN A 439 -26.55 13.73 22.40
N THR A 440 -26.95 13.83 21.13
CA THR A 440 -27.82 14.92 20.65
C THR A 440 -29.30 14.65 20.97
N GLN A 441 -30.13 15.69 20.85
CA GLN A 441 -31.58 15.58 21.03
C GLN A 441 -32.35 15.40 19.71
N TYR A 442 -31.66 15.35 18.57
CA TYR A 442 -32.29 15.27 17.26
C TYR A 442 -32.97 13.92 17.03
N ALA A 443 -34.19 13.96 16.48
CA ALA A 443 -34.89 12.76 16.03
C ALA A 443 -34.57 12.42 14.56
N SER A 444 -34.15 13.40 13.77
CA SER A 444 -33.79 13.25 12.37
C SER A 444 -32.66 14.18 11.98
N ILE A 445 -32.03 13.89 10.84
CA ILE A 445 -30.93 14.66 10.25
C ILE A 445 -31.30 15.21 8.87
N GLU A 446 -32.59 15.42 8.61
CA GLU A 446 -33.11 15.86 7.30
C GLU A 446 -32.51 17.18 6.78
N PHE A 447 -31.86 17.95 7.64
CA PHE A 447 -31.07 19.11 7.23
C PHE A 447 -29.79 18.76 6.45
N LEU A 448 -29.39 17.48 6.39
CA LEU A 448 -28.30 16.96 5.56
C LEU A 448 -28.80 16.24 4.29
N ALA A 449 -30.10 16.31 3.97
CA ALA A 449 -30.67 15.60 2.83
C ALA A 449 -30.06 16.02 1.47
N SER A 450 -29.60 17.28 1.36
CA SER A 450 -28.95 17.80 0.15
C SER A 450 -27.49 17.36 -0.03
N LEU A 451 -26.88 16.74 0.99
CA LEU A 451 -25.47 16.36 0.96
C LEU A 451 -25.27 15.19 -0.01
N GLU A 452 -24.41 15.39 -1.01
CA GLU A 452 -24.09 14.42 -2.06
C GLU A 452 -22.76 13.71 -1.80
N GLU A 453 -21.75 14.44 -1.29
CA GLU A 453 -20.40 13.91 -1.10
C GLU A 453 -19.80 14.28 0.25
N VAL A 454 -19.18 13.30 0.91
CA VAL A 454 -18.44 13.48 2.18
C VAL A 454 -17.00 13.00 2.03
N TYR A 455 -16.06 13.95 2.12
CA TYR A 455 -14.62 13.68 2.14
C TYR A 455 -14.10 13.72 3.58
N CYS A 456 -13.88 12.56 4.18
CA CYS A 456 -13.55 12.41 5.59
C CYS A 456 -12.36 11.48 5.87
N ASP A 457 -11.66 11.02 4.82
CA ASP A 457 -10.53 10.08 4.89
C ASP A 457 -9.35 10.61 5.73
N VAL A 458 -9.18 11.93 5.79
CA VAL A 458 -8.13 12.60 6.57
C VAL A 458 -8.27 12.40 8.08
N LEU A 459 -9.51 12.43 8.59
CA LEU A 459 -9.80 12.30 10.03
C LEU A 459 -10.49 10.99 10.38
N ASN A 460 -10.95 10.24 9.37
CA ASN A 460 -11.77 9.03 9.48
C ASN A 460 -12.92 9.18 10.49
N ASN A 461 -13.64 10.30 10.42
CA ASN A 461 -14.67 10.66 11.39
C ASN A 461 -15.99 11.05 10.71
N PHE A 462 -16.84 10.04 10.55
CA PHE A 462 -18.24 10.20 10.17
C PHE A 462 -19.11 9.30 11.06
N GLU A 463 -19.64 9.84 12.16
CA GLU A 463 -20.28 9.03 13.20
C GLU A 463 -21.60 9.57 13.79
N PHE A 464 -22.46 8.64 14.21
CA PHE A 464 -23.69 8.87 14.97
C PHE A 464 -23.74 7.93 16.18
N ARG A 465 -23.51 8.45 17.39
CA ARG A 465 -23.44 7.64 18.60
C ARG A 465 -24.25 8.17 19.76
N LEU A 466 -24.85 7.27 20.54
CA LEU A 466 -25.52 7.61 21.80
C LEU A 466 -26.67 8.63 21.64
N ASN A 467 -27.31 8.71 20.46
CA ASN A 467 -28.42 9.63 20.22
C ASN A 467 -29.73 8.93 20.55
N ALA A 468 -30.25 9.16 21.76
CA ALA A 468 -31.42 8.45 22.28
C ALA A 468 -32.72 8.70 21.49
N ASN A 469 -32.81 9.83 20.81
CA ASN A 469 -33.99 10.24 20.04
C ASN A 469 -33.88 9.98 18.54
N LEU A 470 -32.68 9.69 18.00
CA LEU A 470 -32.46 9.56 16.57
C LEU A 470 -33.23 8.35 16.02
N GLU A 471 -34.14 8.60 15.07
CA GLU A 471 -35.04 7.59 14.51
C GLU A 471 -34.59 7.13 13.11
N MET A 472 -34.00 8.03 12.30
CA MET A 472 -33.58 7.73 10.93
C MET A 472 -32.38 8.56 10.47
N LEU A 473 -31.59 7.99 9.56
CA LEU A 473 -30.48 8.64 8.86
C LEU A 473 -30.90 9.00 7.42
N ASN A 474 -31.49 10.19 7.22
CA ASN A 474 -32.02 10.60 5.91
C ASN A 474 -31.01 11.41 5.08
N PHE A 475 -30.14 10.71 4.35
CA PHE A 475 -29.19 11.28 3.40
C PHE A 475 -29.70 11.08 1.96
N GLU A 476 -30.76 11.81 1.57
CA GLU A 476 -31.50 11.54 0.31
C GLU A 476 -30.60 11.41 -0.93
N ASN A 477 -29.66 12.34 -1.10
CA ASN A 477 -28.84 12.48 -2.30
C ASN A 477 -27.40 11.96 -2.15
N LEU A 478 -27.06 11.29 -1.04
CA LEU A 478 -25.67 10.89 -0.79
C LEU A 478 -25.21 9.83 -1.79
N THR A 479 -24.11 10.11 -2.47
CA THR A 479 -23.52 9.24 -3.50
C THR A 479 -22.06 8.91 -3.26
N LYS A 480 -21.38 9.59 -2.32
CA LYS A 480 -19.97 9.36 -2.04
C LYS A 480 -19.59 9.60 -0.58
N ILE A 481 -18.86 8.66 0.00
CA ILE A 481 -18.19 8.78 1.30
C ILE A 481 -16.76 8.25 1.17
N THR A 482 -15.75 9.00 1.60
CA THR A 482 -14.34 8.56 1.49
C THR A 482 -13.79 7.87 2.74
N CYS A 483 -14.53 7.84 3.84
CA CYS A 483 -14.12 7.19 5.09
C CYS A 483 -15.16 6.20 5.63
N SER A 484 -14.81 5.47 6.69
CA SER A 484 -15.75 4.57 7.35
C SER A 484 -16.88 5.34 8.04
N PHE A 485 -18.09 4.80 7.96
CA PHE A 485 -19.28 5.38 8.60
C PHE A 485 -19.66 4.59 9.86
N TYR A 486 -19.97 5.29 10.94
CA TYR A 486 -20.31 4.67 12.23
C TYR A 486 -21.69 5.10 12.69
N ALA A 487 -22.54 4.15 13.09
CA ALA A 487 -23.78 4.45 13.80
C ALA A 487 -24.05 3.43 14.88
N TYR A 488 -23.93 3.81 16.15
CA TYR A 488 -24.05 2.83 17.24
C TYR A 488 -24.63 3.38 18.54
N ASN A 489 -25.23 2.49 19.33
CA ASN A 489 -25.89 2.83 20.59
C ASN A 489 -26.99 3.91 20.44
N ASN A 490 -27.71 3.93 19.32
CA ASN A 490 -28.86 4.83 19.12
C ASN A 490 -30.17 4.06 19.35
N SER A 491 -30.80 4.30 20.51
CA SER A 491 -31.90 3.46 21.02
C SER A 491 -33.19 3.48 20.22
N ARG A 492 -33.33 4.38 19.25
CA ARG A 492 -34.52 4.51 18.38
C ARG A 492 -34.22 4.41 16.89
N LEU A 493 -32.94 4.31 16.51
CA LEU A 493 -32.53 4.37 15.11
C LEU A 493 -32.88 3.05 14.40
N ASP A 494 -33.72 3.14 13.37
CA ASP A 494 -33.87 2.09 12.36
C ASP A 494 -32.94 2.40 11.19
N ALA A 495 -31.76 1.79 11.17
CA ALA A 495 -30.75 2.01 10.14
C ALA A 495 -30.93 1.10 8.91
N THR A 496 -31.96 0.24 8.88
CA THR A 496 -32.09 -0.78 7.82
C THR A 496 -32.18 -0.18 6.42
N GLU A 497 -32.99 0.86 6.22
CA GLU A 497 -33.10 1.56 4.94
C GLU A 497 -31.78 2.23 4.53
N PHE A 498 -31.05 2.80 5.51
CA PHE A 498 -29.76 3.41 5.24
C PHE A 498 -28.75 2.36 4.74
N CYS A 499 -28.69 1.19 5.38
CA CYS A 499 -27.82 0.09 4.93
C CYS A 499 -28.21 -0.40 3.53
N ASP A 500 -29.51 -0.57 3.26
CA ASP A 500 -30.01 -1.07 1.97
C ASP A 500 -29.73 -0.09 0.82
N ARG A 501 -29.72 1.23 1.08
CA ARG A 501 -29.48 2.26 0.07
C ARG A 501 -28.01 2.64 -0.10
N PHE A 502 -27.26 2.72 1.00
CA PHE A 502 -25.93 3.34 1.02
C PHE A 502 -24.81 2.39 1.45
N GLY A 503 -25.13 1.13 1.77
CA GLY A 503 -24.16 0.12 2.20
C GLY A 503 -23.06 -0.24 1.20
N ASP A 504 -23.13 0.31 -0.02
CA ASP A 504 -22.14 0.20 -1.11
C ASP A 504 -21.23 1.44 -1.26
N LEU A 505 -21.42 2.50 -0.45
CA LEU A 505 -20.64 3.75 -0.53
C LEU A 505 -19.31 3.75 0.22
N ASN A 506 -19.25 3.18 1.43
CA ASN A 506 -18.02 2.91 2.19
C ASN A 506 -18.26 1.83 3.26
N VAL A 507 -17.22 1.45 4.02
CA VAL A 507 -17.33 0.49 5.13
C VAL A 507 -18.27 1.03 6.21
N MET A 508 -19.23 0.20 6.66
CA MET A 508 -20.32 0.61 7.56
C MET A 508 -20.29 -0.11 8.91
N PHE A 509 -20.08 0.62 10.00
CA PHE A 509 -20.10 0.10 11.35
C PHE A 509 -21.39 0.51 12.07
N ILE A 510 -22.47 -0.24 11.81
CA ILE A 510 -23.82 0.08 12.29
C ILE A 510 -24.34 -1.01 13.24
N TYR A 511 -24.16 -0.85 14.55
CA TYR A 511 -24.46 -1.89 15.55
C TYR A 511 -25.11 -1.30 16.81
N ASP A 512 -25.75 -2.13 17.64
CA ASP A 512 -26.39 -1.70 18.88
C ASP A 512 -27.41 -0.54 18.73
N ASN A 513 -28.11 -0.47 17.59
CA ASN A 513 -29.22 0.45 17.36
C ASN A 513 -30.57 -0.25 17.57
N PHE A 514 -31.69 0.49 17.52
CA PHE A 514 -33.02 -0.13 17.56
C PHE A 514 -33.19 -1.18 16.45
N LYS A 515 -32.76 -0.86 15.23
CA LYS A 515 -32.45 -1.84 14.19
C LYS A 515 -31.18 -1.45 13.45
N SER A 516 -30.28 -2.41 13.32
CA SER A 516 -29.02 -2.28 12.59
C SER A 516 -29.09 -2.95 11.21
N CYS A 517 -28.00 -2.91 10.45
CA CYS A 517 -27.93 -3.63 9.17
C CYS A 517 -28.19 -5.14 9.35
N LYS A 518 -28.79 -5.77 8.33
CA LYS A 518 -29.11 -7.20 8.36
C LYS A 518 -27.85 -8.05 8.13
N GLY A 519 -27.37 -8.70 9.17
CA GLY A 519 -26.20 -9.57 9.11
C GLY A 519 -25.21 -9.26 10.22
N CYS A 520 -24.15 -10.04 10.32
CA CYS A 520 -23.07 -9.77 11.26
C CYS A 520 -22.05 -8.84 10.61
N ILE A 521 -21.71 -7.78 11.34
CA ILE A 521 -20.75 -6.79 10.89
C ILE A 521 -19.36 -7.25 11.33
N VAL A 522 -18.45 -7.35 10.36
CA VAL A 522 -17.05 -7.63 10.64
C VAL A 522 -16.30 -6.31 10.78
N GLN A 523 -15.48 -6.20 11.84
CA GLN A 523 -14.54 -5.09 12.02
C GLN A 523 -13.10 -5.59 11.82
N ASN A 524 -12.54 -6.21 12.85
CA ASN A 524 -11.28 -6.91 12.81
C ASN A 524 -11.56 -8.39 13.10
N LEU A 525 -11.09 -9.27 12.24
CA LEU A 525 -11.29 -10.71 12.41
C LEU A 525 -10.10 -11.30 13.17
N TYR A 526 -10.26 -11.47 14.48
CA TYR A 526 -9.29 -12.18 15.30
C TYR A 526 -9.69 -13.64 15.45
N SER A 527 -8.72 -14.55 15.41
CA SER A 527 -8.95 -15.99 15.58
C SER A 527 -9.66 -16.32 16.90
N THR A 528 -9.38 -15.56 17.95
CA THR A 528 -10.01 -15.70 19.28
C THR A 528 -11.44 -15.20 19.35
N GLU A 529 -11.93 -14.48 18.35
CA GLU A 529 -13.24 -13.84 18.34
C GLU A 529 -14.22 -14.45 17.32
N LEU A 530 -13.83 -15.53 16.63
CA LEU A 530 -14.69 -16.16 15.63
C LEU A 530 -16.05 -16.60 16.17
N TYR A 531 -16.15 -16.98 17.44
CA TYR A 531 -17.40 -17.37 18.09
C TYR A 531 -18.51 -16.31 17.98
N LYS A 532 -18.17 -15.03 17.77
CA LYS A 532 -19.15 -13.94 17.58
C LYS A 532 -19.97 -14.10 16.30
N TYR A 533 -19.47 -14.86 15.33
CA TYR A 533 -20.14 -15.10 14.05
C TYR A 533 -20.96 -16.40 14.04
N GLN A 534 -20.99 -17.13 15.16
CA GLN A 534 -21.74 -18.38 15.27
C GLN A 534 -23.23 -18.17 14.94
N GLY A 535 -23.73 -18.93 13.97
CA GLY A 535 -25.12 -18.86 13.53
C GLY A 535 -25.43 -17.68 12.61
N CYS A 536 -24.41 -16.94 12.19
CA CYS A 536 -24.57 -15.88 11.20
C CYS A 536 -24.77 -16.47 9.80
N THR A 537 -25.78 -15.99 9.07
CA THR A 537 -26.03 -16.39 7.68
C THR A 537 -25.60 -15.34 6.66
N SER A 538 -25.35 -14.11 7.09
CA SER A 538 -24.93 -13.01 6.22
C SER A 538 -23.88 -12.16 6.92
N ILE A 539 -22.74 -11.96 6.26
CA ILE A 539 -21.69 -11.04 6.71
C ILE A 539 -21.78 -9.74 5.89
N ILE A 540 -21.57 -8.61 6.56
CA ILE A 540 -21.44 -7.30 5.94
C ILE A 540 -20.07 -6.71 6.28
N ASN A 541 -19.52 -5.95 5.33
CA ASN A 541 -18.16 -5.42 5.29
C ASN A 541 -17.10 -6.45 4.92
N ALA A 542 -15.88 -5.95 4.72
CA ALA A 542 -14.75 -6.77 4.36
C ALA A 542 -14.29 -7.67 5.53
N MET A 543 -13.99 -8.93 5.21
CA MET A 543 -13.39 -9.88 6.14
C MET A 543 -11.89 -9.92 5.93
N TYR A 544 -11.15 -9.49 6.95
CA TYR A 544 -9.69 -9.43 6.94
C TYR A 544 -9.06 -10.54 7.78
N PHE A 545 -8.58 -11.59 7.13
CA PHE A 545 -7.71 -12.62 7.69
C PHE A 545 -6.26 -12.16 7.53
N TYR A 546 -5.86 -11.17 8.34
CA TYR A 546 -4.50 -10.64 8.34
C TYR A 546 -3.66 -11.35 9.40
N ALA A 547 -2.55 -11.97 8.99
CA ALA A 547 -1.67 -12.70 9.88
C ALA A 547 -2.49 -13.69 10.74
N PHE A 548 -3.24 -14.56 10.06
CA PHE A 548 -4.26 -15.41 10.68
C PHE A 548 -3.73 -16.84 10.80
N TRP A 549 -3.29 -17.21 12.00
CA TRP A 549 -2.81 -18.55 12.31
C TRP A 549 -3.89 -19.40 12.98
N THR A 550 -3.96 -20.66 12.60
CA THR A 550 -4.96 -21.64 13.07
C THR A 550 -4.33 -22.80 13.82
N ASN A 551 -3.02 -23.01 13.66
CA ASN A 551 -2.25 -24.10 14.27
C ASN A 551 -1.85 -23.89 15.74
N TYR A 552 -2.55 -23.03 16.48
CA TYR A 552 -2.35 -22.87 17.93
C TYR A 552 -2.65 -24.17 18.69
N ASP A 553 -2.26 -24.21 19.97
CA ASP A 553 -2.64 -25.28 20.89
C ASP A 553 -3.56 -24.71 21.99
N PRO A 554 -4.89 -24.96 21.95
CA PRO A 554 -5.62 -25.76 20.95
C PRO A 554 -5.80 -25.02 19.60
N PRO A 555 -6.04 -25.75 18.49
CA PRO A 555 -6.27 -25.14 17.19
C PRO A 555 -7.52 -24.24 17.16
N VAL A 556 -7.52 -23.29 16.24
CA VAL A 556 -8.65 -22.36 16.06
C VAL A 556 -9.85 -23.11 15.50
N ASP A 557 -11.00 -22.95 16.15
CA ASP A 557 -12.27 -23.48 15.67
C ASP A 557 -12.88 -22.56 14.60
N MET A 558 -12.90 -23.03 13.36
CA MET A 558 -13.46 -22.31 12.20
C MET A 558 -14.96 -22.55 12.03
N SER A 559 -15.58 -23.44 12.81
CA SER A 559 -17.02 -23.76 12.72
C SER A 559 -17.97 -22.57 12.86
N PRO A 560 -17.65 -21.45 13.53
CA PRO A 560 -18.53 -20.29 13.56
C PRO A 560 -18.85 -19.69 12.19
N LEU A 561 -18.04 -19.94 11.16
CA LEU A 561 -18.24 -19.42 9.80
C LEU A 561 -19.03 -20.37 8.88
N ASN A 562 -19.34 -21.60 9.32
CA ASN A 562 -19.92 -22.64 8.45
C ASN A 562 -21.33 -22.31 7.92
N SER A 563 -22.08 -21.49 8.66
CA SER A 563 -23.48 -21.15 8.38
C SER A 563 -23.62 -19.91 7.49
N VAL A 564 -22.50 -19.24 7.19
CA VAL A 564 -22.48 -18.03 6.37
C VAL A 564 -22.85 -18.39 4.94
N GLN A 565 -23.91 -17.78 4.43
CA GLN A 565 -24.42 -18.00 3.06
C GLN A 565 -24.13 -16.84 2.14
N ASN A 566 -24.07 -15.63 2.70
CA ASN A 566 -23.89 -14.40 1.95
C ASN A 566 -22.76 -13.57 2.58
N ILE A 567 -21.86 -13.05 1.76
CA ILE A 567 -20.89 -12.04 2.19
C ILE A 567 -21.05 -10.84 1.27
N SER A 568 -21.36 -9.70 1.87
CA SER A 568 -21.43 -8.39 1.22
C SER A 568 -20.24 -7.56 1.66
N GLY A 569 -19.13 -7.69 0.94
CA GLY A 569 -17.83 -7.11 1.26
C GLY A 569 -16.69 -7.91 0.66
N CYS A 570 -15.48 -7.36 0.74
CA CYS A 570 -14.29 -8.01 0.20
C CYS A 570 -13.76 -9.12 1.14
N LEU A 571 -13.14 -10.15 0.59
CA LEU A 571 -12.39 -11.16 1.35
C LEU A 571 -10.89 -10.90 1.21
N ASN A 572 -10.19 -10.67 2.32
CA ASN A 572 -8.76 -10.42 2.30
C ASN A 572 -8.03 -11.44 3.18
N PHE A 573 -7.17 -12.24 2.58
CA PHE A 573 -6.31 -13.21 3.21
C PHE A 573 -4.87 -12.78 3.00
N TYR A 574 -4.19 -12.45 4.10
CA TYR A 574 -2.82 -11.97 4.08
C TYR A 574 -2.00 -12.77 5.09
N ASP A 575 -0.96 -13.46 4.62
CA ASP A 575 0.01 -14.19 5.48
C ASP A 575 -0.68 -15.15 6.47
N THR A 576 -1.44 -16.11 5.96
CA THR A 576 -2.21 -17.08 6.77
C THR A 576 -1.62 -18.48 6.70
N ASP A 577 -1.86 -19.30 7.73
CA ASP A 577 -1.46 -20.72 7.74
C ASP A 577 -2.55 -21.68 7.19
N LEU A 578 -3.66 -21.12 6.69
CA LEU A 578 -4.80 -21.83 6.13
C LEU A 578 -4.38 -22.74 4.97
N LYS A 579 -5.05 -23.89 4.85
CA LYS A 579 -4.84 -24.85 3.76
C LYS A 579 -5.83 -24.70 2.62
N ASN A 580 -7.06 -24.28 2.94
CA ASN A 580 -8.15 -24.03 2.01
C ASN A 580 -9.25 -23.17 2.67
N PHE A 581 -10.31 -22.86 1.93
CA PHE A 581 -11.47 -22.09 2.41
C PHE A 581 -12.71 -22.93 2.70
N SER A 582 -12.56 -24.25 2.86
CA SER A 582 -13.69 -25.19 3.01
C SER A 582 -14.55 -24.96 4.27
N PHE A 583 -14.04 -24.18 5.23
CA PHE A 583 -14.82 -23.72 6.39
C PHE A 583 -15.99 -22.81 6.01
N PHE A 584 -15.98 -22.20 4.81
CA PHE A 584 -17.15 -21.55 4.22
C PHE A 584 -18.10 -22.56 3.56
N GLU A 585 -18.56 -23.53 4.36
CA GLU A 585 -19.34 -24.69 3.89
C GLU A 585 -20.64 -24.30 3.18
N SER A 586 -21.33 -23.27 3.68
CA SER A 586 -22.63 -22.83 3.15
C SER A 586 -22.57 -21.56 2.29
N LEU A 587 -21.37 -21.04 1.98
CA LEU A 587 -21.22 -19.74 1.32
C LEU A 587 -21.65 -19.85 -0.15
N GLU A 588 -22.81 -19.27 -0.48
CA GLU A 588 -23.37 -19.33 -1.84
C GLU A 588 -23.11 -18.05 -2.65
N ASN A 589 -23.11 -16.90 -1.98
CA ASN A 589 -23.13 -15.60 -2.64
C ASN A 589 -22.05 -14.67 -2.11
N LEU A 590 -21.18 -14.21 -3.01
CA LEU A 590 -20.23 -13.14 -2.78
C LEU A 590 -20.69 -11.90 -3.53
N ARG A 591 -20.92 -10.81 -2.80
CA ARG A 591 -21.13 -9.50 -3.38
C ARG A 591 -20.06 -8.57 -2.82
N SER A 592 -19.29 -7.95 -3.70
CA SER A 592 -18.28 -7.02 -3.27
C SER A 592 -18.59 -5.58 -3.73
N ASN A 593 -17.87 -4.62 -3.17
CA ASN A 593 -18.13 -3.20 -3.23
C ASN A 593 -16.82 -2.47 -3.55
N GLN A 594 -16.86 -1.17 -3.89
CA GLN A 594 -15.71 -0.43 -4.44
C GLN A 594 -14.60 -0.04 -3.43
N TYR A 595 -14.60 -0.58 -2.21
CA TYR A 595 -13.79 -0.04 -1.09
C TYR A 595 -12.31 -0.34 -1.14
N PHE A 596 -11.95 -1.50 -1.68
CA PHE A 596 -10.59 -2.02 -1.67
C PHE A 596 -10.08 -2.23 -3.09
N ASP A 597 -8.82 -2.57 -3.26
CA ASP A 597 -8.29 -2.82 -4.61
C ASP A 597 -8.82 -4.14 -5.20
N TYR A 598 -9.17 -5.09 -4.32
CA TYR A 598 -9.62 -6.44 -4.71
C TYR A 598 -10.89 -6.84 -3.98
N ASP A 599 -11.73 -7.62 -4.66
CA ASP A 599 -12.92 -8.26 -4.08
C ASP A 599 -12.56 -9.54 -3.32
N ILE A 600 -11.59 -10.31 -3.85
CA ILE A 600 -10.90 -11.37 -3.13
C ILE A 600 -9.40 -11.16 -3.25
N ASN A 601 -8.71 -10.94 -2.15
CA ASN A 601 -7.26 -10.83 -2.10
C ASN A 601 -6.67 -12.02 -1.35
N ILE A 602 -5.82 -12.81 -2.02
CA ILE A 602 -5.02 -13.88 -1.42
C ILE A 602 -3.57 -13.49 -1.63
N TYR A 603 -2.90 -13.05 -0.56
CA TYR A 603 -1.55 -12.54 -0.62
C TYR A 603 -0.65 -13.21 0.41
N GLN A 604 0.39 -13.89 -0.06
CA GLN A 604 1.42 -14.52 0.77
C GLN A 604 0.90 -15.63 1.69
N CYS A 605 -0.18 -16.30 1.29
CA CYS A 605 -0.71 -17.48 1.96
C CYS A 605 0.03 -18.74 1.48
N PHE A 606 1.33 -18.85 1.77
CA PHE A 606 2.20 -19.94 1.28
C PHE A 606 1.81 -21.35 1.76
N ASN A 607 0.92 -21.46 2.75
CA ASN A 607 0.38 -22.73 3.21
C ASN A 607 -0.86 -23.18 2.44
N LEU A 608 -1.50 -22.28 1.69
CA LEU A 608 -2.76 -22.49 1.01
C LEU A 608 -2.53 -23.38 -0.22
N THR A 609 -3.16 -24.56 -0.25
CA THR A 609 -2.99 -25.56 -1.32
C THR A 609 -4.25 -25.78 -2.15
N ARG A 610 -5.39 -25.19 -1.76
CA ARG A 610 -6.66 -25.34 -2.48
C ARG A 610 -7.54 -24.11 -2.23
N PHE A 611 -8.36 -23.70 -3.21
CA PHE A 611 -9.36 -22.64 -3.01
C PHE A 611 -10.55 -23.16 -2.18
N ASP A 612 -11.34 -24.08 -2.73
CA ASP A 612 -12.37 -24.87 -2.02
C ASP A 612 -13.39 -24.04 -1.23
N MET A 613 -14.23 -23.29 -1.93
CA MET A 613 -15.47 -22.71 -1.40
C MET A 613 -16.67 -23.51 -1.97
N PRO A 614 -17.06 -24.63 -1.34
CA PRO A 614 -17.81 -25.70 -2.00
C PRO A 614 -19.23 -25.33 -2.42
N ALA A 615 -19.86 -24.36 -1.75
CA ALA A 615 -21.23 -23.93 -2.03
C ALA A 615 -21.31 -22.69 -2.93
N LEU A 616 -20.18 -22.10 -3.35
CA LEU A 616 -20.15 -20.82 -4.03
C LEU A 616 -20.81 -20.93 -5.42
N LYS A 617 -21.83 -20.09 -5.66
CA LYS A 617 -22.66 -20.10 -6.87
C LYS A 617 -22.71 -18.76 -7.57
N THR A 618 -22.70 -17.67 -6.81
CA THR A 618 -22.80 -16.33 -7.39
C THR A 618 -21.72 -15.42 -6.84
N ILE A 619 -21.15 -14.65 -7.75
CA ILE A 619 -20.24 -13.55 -7.46
C ILE A 619 -20.77 -12.30 -8.16
N SER A 620 -20.71 -11.16 -7.49
CA SER A 620 -21.17 -9.89 -8.05
C SER A 620 -20.36 -8.74 -7.45
N THR A 621 -20.31 -7.62 -8.15
CA THR A 621 -19.59 -6.43 -7.69
C THR A 621 -20.35 -5.17 -8.09
N THR A 622 -20.11 -4.07 -7.37
CA THR A 622 -20.53 -2.73 -7.80
C THR A 622 -19.49 -2.04 -8.69
N ARG A 623 -18.33 -2.68 -8.95
CA ARG A 623 -17.37 -2.26 -9.97
C ARG A 623 -17.81 -2.71 -11.36
N THR A 624 -17.04 -2.32 -12.38
CA THR A 624 -17.19 -2.85 -13.75
C THR A 624 -16.99 -4.36 -13.79
N ASN A 625 -16.06 -4.87 -12.99
CA ASN A 625 -15.66 -6.26 -12.96
C ASN A 625 -15.30 -6.69 -11.54
N PHE A 626 -15.53 -7.96 -11.24
CA PHE A 626 -15.10 -8.56 -9.98
C PHE A 626 -13.59 -8.81 -10.06
N ILE A 627 -12.81 -8.29 -9.12
CA ILE A 627 -11.34 -8.31 -9.16
C ILE A 627 -10.81 -9.27 -8.09
N MET A 628 -9.99 -10.22 -8.49
CA MET A 628 -9.35 -11.19 -7.62
C MET A 628 -7.82 -11.10 -7.73
N ASN A 629 -7.13 -11.23 -6.61
CA ASN A 629 -5.68 -11.31 -6.56
C ASN A 629 -5.25 -12.62 -5.88
N VAL A 630 -4.35 -13.36 -6.52
CA VAL A 630 -3.76 -14.60 -5.99
C VAL A 630 -2.26 -14.54 -6.20
N PHE A 631 -1.54 -14.18 -5.14
CA PHE A 631 -0.10 -14.01 -5.18
C PHE A 631 0.57 -14.63 -3.94
N GLY A 632 1.65 -15.38 -4.14
CA GLY A 632 2.39 -16.00 -3.04
C GLY A 632 1.62 -17.11 -2.30
N VAL A 633 1.05 -18.06 -3.04
CA VAL A 633 0.41 -19.28 -2.51
C VAL A 633 1.38 -20.47 -2.57
N HIS A 634 1.00 -21.62 -2.01
CA HIS A 634 1.82 -22.85 -2.10
C HIS A 634 1.98 -23.32 -3.56
N ASP A 635 3.08 -24.00 -3.91
CA ASP A 635 3.31 -24.59 -5.24
C ASP A 635 2.26 -25.67 -5.62
N ASP A 636 1.54 -26.16 -4.63
CA ASP A 636 0.44 -27.12 -4.80
C ASP A 636 -0.94 -26.47 -4.86
N PHE A 637 -1.02 -25.15 -4.68
CA PHE A 637 -2.25 -24.42 -4.82
C PHE A 637 -2.88 -24.65 -6.19
N CYS A 638 -4.10 -25.16 -6.21
CA CYS A 638 -4.81 -25.41 -7.45
C CYS A 638 -6.27 -24.97 -7.40
N PHE A 639 -6.83 -24.69 -8.58
CA PHE A 639 -8.24 -24.50 -8.86
C PHE A 639 -8.83 -25.73 -9.56
N THR A 640 -10.09 -26.08 -9.28
CA THR A 640 -10.84 -27.02 -10.14
C THR A 640 -11.35 -26.32 -11.39
N THR A 641 -11.75 -27.13 -12.38
CA THR A 641 -12.40 -26.64 -13.60
C THR A 641 -13.72 -25.94 -13.30
N SER A 642 -14.55 -26.45 -12.38
CA SER A 642 -15.77 -25.78 -11.94
C SER A 642 -15.53 -24.40 -11.30
N GLU A 643 -14.52 -24.27 -10.43
CA GLU A 643 -14.19 -22.97 -9.82
C GLU A 643 -13.76 -21.96 -10.89
N MET A 644 -12.90 -22.38 -11.83
CA MET A 644 -12.48 -21.50 -12.92
C MET A 644 -13.64 -21.14 -13.84
N HIS A 645 -14.53 -22.09 -14.14
CA HIS A 645 -15.74 -21.84 -14.92
C HIS A 645 -16.62 -20.77 -14.29
N LEU A 646 -16.86 -20.85 -12.98
CA LEU A 646 -17.60 -19.83 -12.24
C LEU A 646 -16.97 -18.44 -12.41
N PHE A 647 -15.64 -18.34 -12.32
CA PHE A 647 -14.93 -17.07 -12.50
C PHE A 647 -15.03 -16.55 -13.94
N LEU A 648 -14.94 -17.45 -14.93
CA LEU A 648 -15.08 -17.14 -16.35
C LEU A 648 -16.48 -16.58 -16.68
N GLU A 649 -17.54 -17.28 -16.27
CA GLU A 649 -18.93 -16.88 -16.53
C GLU A 649 -19.29 -15.53 -15.92
N ASN A 650 -18.59 -15.13 -14.85
CA ASN A 650 -18.82 -13.87 -14.16
C ASN A 650 -17.80 -12.77 -14.54
N ASN A 651 -16.98 -13.00 -15.58
CA ASN A 651 -15.97 -12.04 -16.06
C ASN A 651 -15.06 -11.51 -14.93
N VAL A 652 -14.61 -12.41 -14.05
CA VAL A 652 -13.63 -12.08 -13.00
C VAL A 652 -12.32 -11.68 -13.64
N LEU A 653 -11.78 -10.56 -13.19
CA LEU A 653 -10.45 -10.09 -13.54
C LEU A 653 -9.47 -10.51 -12.47
N PHE A 654 -8.33 -11.04 -12.90
CA PHE A 654 -7.26 -11.44 -12.00
C PHE A 654 -6.09 -10.48 -12.13
N ASP A 655 -5.72 -9.82 -11.04
CA ASP A 655 -4.51 -8.98 -11.00
C ASP A 655 -3.25 -9.86 -11.00
N ASN A 656 -3.19 -10.82 -10.06
CA ASN A 656 -2.24 -11.93 -10.12
C ASN A 656 -3.00 -13.26 -10.04
N LEU A 657 -2.49 -14.27 -10.72
CA LEU A 657 -3.10 -15.60 -10.76
C LEU A 657 -2.05 -16.71 -10.62
N HIS A 658 -1.48 -16.83 -9.41
CA HIS A 658 -0.61 -17.95 -9.06
C HIS A 658 -1.45 -19.19 -8.76
N GLY A 659 -1.19 -20.28 -9.47
CA GLY A 659 -1.84 -21.57 -9.20
C GLY A 659 -1.74 -22.54 -10.37
N LYS A 660 -2.27 -23.75 -10.18
CA LYS A 660 -2.42 -24.77 -11.22
C LYS A 660 -3.84 -25.33 -11.24
N TYR A 661 -4.13 -26.23 -12.18
CA TYR A 661 -5.39 -26.97 -12.15
C TYR A 661 -5.27 -28.25 -11.33
N CYS A 662 -6.34 -28.61 -10.62
CA CYS A 662 -6.39 -29.83 -9.82
C CYS A 662 -6.67 -31.06 -10.72
N TYR A 663 -5.63 -31.80 -11.09
CA TYR A 663 -5.76 -33.03 -11.89
C TYR A 663 -6.36 -34.23 -11.12
N ASN A 664 -6.31 -34.20 -9.79
CA ASN A 664 -6.82 -35.30 -8.94
C ASN A 664 -8.30 -35.16 -8.60
N GLU A 665 -8.93 -34.05 -8.98
CA GLU A 665 -10.33 -33.71 -8.71
C GLU A 665 -11.10 -33.47 -10.02
N THR A 666 -10.75 -34.20 -11.08
CA THR A 666 -11.41 -34.08 -12.38
C THR A 666 -12.83 -34.59 -12.33
N GLU A 667 -13.75 -33.75 -12.78
CA GLU A 667 -15.18 -34.04 -12.89
C GLU A 667 -15.48 -35.01 -14.04
N GLU A 668 -16.62 -35.72 -13.98
CA GLU A 668 -16.97 -36.78 -14.94
C GLU A 668 -16.99 -36.33 -16.42
N ASN A 669 -17.13 -35.03 -16.70
CA ASN A 669 -17.28 -34.50 -18.06
C ASN A 669 -16.03 -33.74 -18.58
N VAL A 670 -14.92 -33.76 -17.84
CA VAL A 670 -13.69 -33.08 -18.24
C VAL A 670 -12.70 -34.07 -18.83
N CYS A 671 -12.31 -33.84 -20.08
CA CYS A 671 -11.29 -34.65 -20.74
C CYS A 671 -9.89 -34.13 -20.43
N ILE A 672 -9.02 -34.99 -19.91
CA ILE A 672 -7.60 -34.67 -19.77
C ILE A 672 -6.93 -34.76 -21.15
N PHE A 673 -6.28 -33.67 -21.57
CA PHE A 673 -5.59 -33.65 -22.85
C PHE A 673 -4.22 -34.33 -22.75
N GLU A 674 -4.04 -35.41 -23.51
CA GLU A 674 -2.72 -36.01 -23.75
C GLU A 674 -2.20 -35.67 -25.16
N ASN A 675 -3.02 -35.92 -26.19
CA ASN A 675 -2.75 -35.58 -27.58
C ASN A 675 -4.05 -35.66 -28.41
N MET A 676 -4.01 -35.13 -29.64
CA MET A 676 -5.17 -35.10 -30.55
C MET A 676 -5.68 -36.51 -30.94
N SER A 677 -4.79 -37.50 -31.00
CA SER A 677 -5.17 -38.85 -31.42
C SER A 677 -5.94 -39.63 -30.34
N SER A 678 -5.63 -39.40 -29.06
CA SER A 678 -6.29 -40.05 -27.91
C SER A 678 -7.50 -39.27 -27.39
N LEU A 679 -7.62 -37.97 -27.69
CA LEU A 679 -8.76 -37.16 -27.25
C LEU A 679 -10.11 -37.76 -27.69
N GLU A 680 -11.07 -37.85 -26.77
CA GLU A 680 -12.42 -38.34 -27.09
C GLU A 680 -13.23 -37.31 -27.90
N SER A 681 -14.17 -37.76 -28.74
CA SER A 681 -14.94 -36.87 -29.63
C SER A 681 -16.14 -36.15 -28.97
N ASN A 682 -16.49 -36.55 -27.75
CA ASN A 682 -17.62 -36.02 -26.98
C ASN A 682 -17.17 -35.07 -25.85
N CYS A 683 -15.90 -34.69 -25.80
CA CYS A 683 -15.39 -33.74 -24.82
C CYS A 683 -16.05 -32.37 -25.01
N THR A 684 -16.65 -31.84 -23.94
CA THR A 684 -17.12 -30.45 -23.87
C THR A 684 -16.09 -29.57 -23.17
N ASP A 685 -15.37 -30.14 -22.22
CA ASP A 685 -14.37 -29.46 -21.40
C ASP A 685 -13.05 -30.21 -21.52
N ILE A 686 -11.97 -29.47 -21.72
CA ILE A 686 -10.63 -30.03 -21.81
C ILE A 686 -9.74 -29.45 -20.72
N LEU A 687 -9.04 -30.30 -19.99
CA LEU A 687 -8.00 -29.93 -19.03
C LEU A 687 -6.62 -30.27 -19.59
N GLY A 688 -5.76 -29.26 -19.77
CA GLY A 688 -4.40 -29.40 -20.28
C GLY A 688 -4.14 -28.63 -21.58
N PRO A 689 -2.88 -28.60 -22.05
CA PRO A 689 -2.48 -27.81 -23.20
C PRO A 689 -2.89 -28.51 -24.51
N VAL A 690 -3.90 -27.97 -25.20
CA VAL A 690 -4.33 -28.43 -26.52
C VAL A 690 -3.34 -27.96 -27.59
N LEU A 691 -2.64 -28.90 -28.21
CA LEU A 691 -1.66 -28.65 -29.26
C LEU A 691 -2.14 -29.26 -30.58
N ILE A 692 -2.17 -28.47 -31.65
CA ILE A 692 -2.43 -28.94 -33.02
C ILE A 692 -1.22 -28.60 -33.88
N ASN A 693 -0.42 -29.62 -34.20
CA ASN A 693 0.77 -29.50 -35.03
C ASN A 693 0.51 -29.97 -36.48
N SER A 694 1.51 -29.76 -37.35
CA SER A 694 1.54 -30.29 -38.71
C SER A 694 1.27 -31.80 -38.74
N GLY A 695 0.27 -32.23 -39.52
CA GLY A 695 -0.13 -33.63 -39.65
C GLY A 695 -1.21 -34.09 -38.67
N GLU A 696 -1.62 -33.25 -37.70
CA GLU A 696 -2.69 -33.54 -36.74
C GLU A 696 -4.06 -32.99 -37.18
N GLU A 697 -4.15 -32.34 -38.34
CA GLU A 697 -5.37 -31.67 -38.84
C GLU A 697 -6.54 -32.64 -39.04
N SER A 698 -6.26 -33.92 -39.28
CA SER A 698 -7.30 -34.96 -39.41
C SER A 698 -8.10 -35.18 -38.12
N TYR A 699 -7.59 -34.76 -36.96
CA TYR A 699 -8.24 -34.93 -35.67
C TYR A 699 -9.05 -33.71 -35.21
N LYS A 700 -9.01 -32.59 -35.95
CA LYS A 700 -9.61 -31.32 -35.54
C LYS A 700 -11.09 -31.40 -35.18
N GLU A 701 -11.86 -32.28 -35.82
CA GLU A 701 -13.30 -32.45 -35.57
C GLU A 701 -13.61 -32.97 -34.15
N LYS A 702 -12.62 -33.52 -33.44
CA LYS A 702 -12.77 -33.88 -32.03
C LYS A 702 -12.96 -32.66 -31.13
N LEU A 703 -12.48 -31.49 -31.55
CA LEU A 703 -12.64 -30.23 -30.82
C LEU A 703 -13.98 -29.54 -31.11
N ARG A 704 -14.80 -30.09 -32.03
CA ARG A 704 -16.05 -29.46 -32.47
C ARG A 704 -17.05 -29.22 -31.35
N ASN A 705 -17.10 -30.10 -30.36
CA ASN A 705 -18.02 -29.99 -29.23
C ASN A 705 -17.40 -29.28 -28.01
N VAL A 706 -16.11 -28.94 -28.08
CA VAL A 706 -15.39 -28.33 -26.97
C VAL A 706 -15.87 -26.89 -26.80
N ARG A 707 -16.28 -26.58 -25.58
CA ARG A 707 -16.67 -25.25 -25.13
C ARG A 707 -15.58 -24.60 -24.31
N ASN A 708 -14.89 -25.37 -23.47
CA ASN A 708 -13.95 -24.82 -22.52
C ASN A 708 -12.60 -25.55 -22.60
N ILE A 709 -11.53 -24.77 -22.63
CA ILE A 709 -10.16 -25.28 -22.52
C ILE A 709 -9.50 -24.67 -21.28
N TYR A 710 -9.29 -25.50 -20.26
CA TYR A 710 -8.54 -25.18 -19.04
C TYR A 710 -7.05 -25.49 -19.29
N GLY A 711 -6.41 -24.62 -20.05
CA GLY A 711 -5.04 -24.78 -20.51
C GLY A 711 -4.76 -23.92 -21.74
N LEU A 712 -3.58 -24.13 -22.34
CA LEU A 712 -3.18 -23.45 -23.57
C LEU A 712 -3.88 -24.07 -24.79
N LEU A 713 -4.18 -23.25 -25.80
CA LEU A 713 -4.51 -23.71 -27.15
C LEU A 713 -3.45 -23.20 -28.12
N ILE A 714 -2.68 -24.10 -28.71
CA ILE A 714 -1.63 -23.77 -29.68
C ILE A 714 -1.92 -24.49 -31.00
N ILE A 715 -2.02 -23.72 -32.07
CA ILE A 715 -2.18 -24.22 -33.43
C ILE A 715 -0.99 -23.73 -34.24
N GLN A 716 -0.10 -24.63 -34.63
CA GLN A 716 1.17 -24.25 -35.24
C GLN A 716 1.59 -25.19 -36.37
N GLY A 717 2.16 -24.62 -37.43
CA GLY A 717 2.66 -25.39 -38.58
C GLY A 717 1.60 -26.22 -39.31
N THR A 718 0.32 -25.83 -39.22
CA THR A 718 -0.79 -26.55 -39.85
C THR A 718 -1.15 -25.95 -41.22
N ASP A 719 -1.80 -26.75 -42.07
CA ASP A 719 -2.41 -26.29 -43.33
C ASP A 719 -3.89 -25.88 -43.16
N LEU A 720 -4.31 -25.54 -41.93
CA LEU A 720 -5.70 -25.15 -41.63
C LEU A 720 -6.03 -23.78 -42.27
N ILE A 721 -7.12 -23.73 -43.04
CA ILE A 721 -7.59 -22.50 -43.71
C ILE A 721 -8.61 -21.71 -42.89
N ASP A 722 -9.21 -22.33 -41.88
CA ASP A 722 -10.20 -21.75 -40.96
C ASP A 722 -10.21 -22.48 -39.61
N LEU A 723 -10.87 -21.88 -38.62
CA LEU A 723 -11.05 -22.41 -37.27
C LEU A 723 -12.52 -22.80 -36.99
N ASN A 724 -13.32 -23.12 -38.01
CA ASN A 724 -14.75 -23.42 -37.82
C ASN A 724 -15.00 -24.65 -36.94
N PHE A 725 -14.00 -25.52 -36.80
CA PHE A 725 -14.04 -26.65 -35.86
C PHE A 725 -13.98 -26.24 -34.39
N LEU A 726 -13.76 -24.95 -34.07
CA LEU A 726 -13.83 -24.36 -32.73
C LEU A 726 -15.08 -23.49 -32.55
N GLU A 727 -16.12 -23.66 -33.38
CA GLU A 727 -17.33 -22.82 -33.37
C GLU A 727 -18.08 -22.77 -32.03
N ASN A 728 -17.92 -23.81 -31.18
CA ASN A 728 -18.55 -23.89 -29.87
C ASN A 728 -17.63 -23.45 -28.73
N LEU A 729 -16.37 -23.07 -29.02
CA LEU A 729 -15.42 -22.66 -28.00
C LEU A 729 -15.85 -21.32 -27.38
N GLU A 730 -16.13 -21.35 -26.09
CA GLU A 730 -16.57 -20.22 -25.28
C GLU A 730 -15.39 -19.65 -24.49
N TYR A 731 -14.64 -20.49 -23.76
CA TYR A 731 -13.58 -20.04 -22.87
C TYR A 731 -12.25 -20.79 -23.08
N ILE A 732 -11.15 -20.04 -22.96
CA ILE A 732 -9.78 -20.57 -22.81
C ILE A 732 -9.20 -19.92 -21.55
N ALA A 733 -8.75 -20.73 -20.59
CA ALA A 733 -8.24 -20.25 -19.31
C ALA A 733 -6.85 -20.83 -19.02
N VAL A 734 -5.84 -19.96 -19.05
CA VAL A 734 -4.43 -20.30 -18.79
C VAL A 734 -4.05 -19.80 -17.40
N LEU A 735 -3.54 -20.70 -16.56
CA LEU A 735 -2.98 -20.32 -15.26
C LEU A 735 -1.48 -20.08 -15.39
N ASN A 736 -0.99 -18.98 -14.83
CA ASN A 736 0.43 -18.70 -14.70
C ASN A 736 1.01 -19.64 -13.62
N GLY A 737 1.43 -20.82 -14.04
CA GLY A 737 2.14 -21.74 -13.15
C GLY A 737 3.45 -21.09 -12.68
N ILE A 738 3.77 -21.24 -11.39
CA ILE A 738 5.15 -21.11 -10.89
C ILE A 738 5.96 -22.30 -11.45
N TYR A 739 6.17 -22.34 -12.76
CA TYR A 739 7.07 -23.27 -13.45
C TYR A 739 7.53 -22.55 -14.72
N SER A 740 8.76 -22.03 -14.77
CA SER A 740 9.90 -22.86 -15.17
C SER A 740 9.48 -23.82 -16.28
N LEU A 741 9.69 -23.40 -17.53
CA LEU A 741 9.99 -24.29 -18.66
C LEU A 741 11.22 -25.15 -18.29
N ARG A 742 11.05 -26.08 -17.36
CA ARG A 742 12.00 -27.15 -17.11
C ARG A 742 11.73 -28.17 -18.19
N ASN A 743 12.58 -28.14 -19.20
CA ASN A 743 12.91 -29.31 -19.99
C ASN A 743 13.20 -30.50 -19.05
N SER A 744 12.25 -31.42 -18.97
CA SER A 744 12.41 -32.77 -18.44
C SER A 744 11.38 -33.63 -19.16
N GLU A 745 11.66 -34.67 -19.93
CA GLU A 745 12.87 -35.36 -20.32
C GLU A 745 12.55 -35.99 -21.70
N TYR A 746 13.33 -35.67 -22.74
CA TYR A 746 13.60 -36.64 -23.79
C TYR A 746 14.93 -37.31 -23.42
N ARG A 747 14.82 -38.42 -22.69
CA ARG A 747 15.75 -39.56 -22.78
C ARG A 747 14.98 -40.85 -22.63
#